data_AF-A0A2Y9D6L6-F1
#
_entry.id   AF-A0A2Y9D6L6-F1
#
_cell.length_a   1.000
_cell.length_b   1.000
_cell.length_c   1.000
_cell.angle_alpha   90.00
_cell.angle_beta   90.00
_cell.angle_gamma   90.00
#
_symmetry.space_group_name_H-M   'P 1'
#
loop_
_entity.id
_entity.type
_entity.pdbx_description
1 polymer ?
#
loop_
_entity_poly.entity_id
_entity_poly.type
_entity_poly.pdbx_seq_one_letter_code
_entity_poly.pdbx_strand_id
1 'polypeptide(L)'
;MPVPWFLLSLALGRSPGVLPLERLIGPQNTAHCSPGLSCHLWDGDVLCLPGTIEPPPGPVLVPTRLQTELVLRCYHETDCDLCVRVDVQLAVHGHWAKPEDEEEFGGASDPEPREPSNASLQSQVVLSFQAYPTARCVLLEVQVPASLVRSGQSVGSVVFDCFEAALGGEVQIWSYTQPRYQKELNFTQKLPDCRGLEVRDSIQSCWALPWLNLSADGDNMRLVLDVSEEQRFSLSLYWDQVQGPPKPRWQRNMTGPQNFTLNHTELVPCLCIQVWPMEPDAIRTNLCPFREDPRAHRNLWRASRLQLLPPLGWRIDAPCSLPAEAALCWRAPGGGPCQPLVPPLPRENITVNKAFGFPLLKGHPNLCVQVISWEKLQLEECLWADSLGPLKDDMLLVETRGPQDNRSLCALEPSGCTPLPSRASTRAARLGEQLLGDLQSGQCEQLWDDGLGVLWACPMDKYIHKRWALVWLACLLFAAMLLLLFLLKKDHVKEWLQLLKEDVRSGAAARVRRVLLLYSADNADFERLASVLASVLCQLPLRVTVDLWSRRELSAQGPLAWFHAQRRQTLQEGGVVVLLFSPGAVALCREWLQDGASAPRAHAPHDAFAASLSCVLPDFLQGRAPGRYLGACFDRLLHPDAVPSLFRTVPIFSLPTQLPDFLEALQGPGAPRPGRLRERTEHVSQALQKALDGCFPLPGVPGPRCRMGPGAGDLT
;
A
#
# COMPACT_ATOMS: atom_id res chain seq x y z
N MET A 1 -5.40 58.66 -20.10
CA MET A 1 -6.61 58.43 -20.89
C MET A 1 -6.83 56.94 -21.01
N PRO A 2 -7.74 56.32 -20.24
CA PRO A 2 -8.03 54.90 -20.39
C PRO A 2 -9.08 54.74 -21.49
N VAL A 3 -8.77 53.89 -22.47
CA VAL A 3 -9.73 53.45 -23.48
C VAL A 3 -10.73 52.51 -22.80
N PRO A 4 -12.05 52.64 -23.03
CA PRO A 4 -13.05 51.92 -22.27
C PRO A 4 -13.04 50.43 -22.63
N TRP A 5 -13.16 49.58 -21.61
CA TRP A 5 -13.32 48.12 -21.69
C TRP A 5 -14.47 47.63 -22.57
N PHE A 6 -15.33 48.53 -23.08
CA PHE A 6 -16.53 48.19 -23.86
C PHE A 6 -16.27 47.59 -25.24
N LEU A 7 -15.05 47.72 -25.81
CA LEU A 7 -14.77 47.24 -27.16
C LEU A 7 -14.15 45.84 -27.23
N LEU A 8 -13.73 45.24 -26.11
CA LEU A 8 -13.25 43.84 -26.09
C LEU A 8 -14.38 42.82 -25.94
N SER A 9 -15.59 43.24 -25.54
CA SER A 9 -16.78 42.39 -25.42
C SER A 9 -17.43 42.00 -26.75
N LEU A 10 -17.01 42.59 -27.89
CA LEU A 10 -17.59 42.31 -29.21
C LEU A 10 -16.79 41.31 -30.06
N ALA A 11 -15.62 40.85 -29.59
CA ALA A 11 -14.76 39.93 -30.33
C ALA A 11 -14.74 38.48 -29.79
N LEU A 12 -15.47 38.20 -28.70
CA LEU A 12 -15.77 36.84 -28.28
C LEU A 12 -17.16 36.50 -28.80
N GLY A 13 -17.19 35.78 -29.93
CA GLY A 13 -18.41 35.19 -30.44
C GLY A 13 -19.15 34.47 -29.30
N ARG A 14 -20.44 34.77 -29.16
CA ARG A 14 -21.36 34.03 -28.29
C ARG A 14 -21.15 32.54 -28.58
N SER A 15 -20.52 31.84 -27.66
CA SER A 15 -20.79 30.42 -27.48
C SER A 15 -22.30 30.26 -27.37
N PRO A 16 -22.90 29.16 -27.85
CA PRO A 16 -24.30 28.87 -27.62
C PRO A 16 -24.46 28.61 -26.12
N GLY A 17 -24.63 29.68 -25.36
CA GLY A 17 -25.04 29.65 -23.97
C GLY A 17 -26.43 29.03 -23.97
N VAL A 18 -26.49 27.80 -23.44
CA VAL A 18 -27.74 27.11 -23.13
C VAL A 18 -28.56 28.06 -22.26
N LEU A 19 -29.74 28.41 -22.73
CA LEU A 19 -30.67 29.26 -21.98
C LEU A 19 -31.26 28.42 -20.86
N PRO A 20 -31.25 28.91 -19.60
CA PRO A 20 -31.81 28.16 -18.49
C PRO A 20 -33.29 27.85 -18.73
N LEU A 21 -33.67 26.58 -18.54
CA LEU A 21 -35.06 26.12 -18.61
C LEU A 21 -35.98 27.00 -17.73
N GLU A 22 -37.12 27.39 -18.29
CA GLU A 22 -38.14 28.17 -17.59
C GLU A 22 -38.74 27.37 -16.42
N ARG A 23 -38.97 28.04 -15.28
CA ARG A 23 -39.52 27.42 -14.06
C ARG A 23 -40.98 27.80 -13.87
N LEU A 24 -41.85 26.80 -13.86
CA LEU A 24 -43.27 26.91 -13.55
C LEU A 24 -43.50 26.63 -12.06
N ILE A 25 -44.11 27.58 -11.35
CA ILE A 25 -44.41 27.47 -9.93
C ILE A 25 -45.87 27.08 -9.75
N GLY A 26 -46.12 25.95 -9.11
CA GLY A 26 -47.45 25.51 -8.70
C GLY A 26 -47.94 24.21 -9.36
N PRO A 27 -48.88 23.50 -8.71
CA PRO A 27 -49.30 22.16 -9.11
C PRO A 27 -50.39 22.12 -10.20
N GLN A 28 -50.98 23.27 -10.56
CA GLN A 28 -52.12 23.30 -11.46
C GLN A 28 -51.70 23.31 -12.93
N ASN A 29 -52.39 22.52 -13.74
CA ASN A 29 -52.23 22.55 -15.20
C ASN A 29 -52.93 23.78 -15.75
N THR A 30 -52.22 24.54 -16.59
CA THR A 30 -52.70 25.77 -17.20
C THR A 30 -52.58 25.70 -18.70
N ALA A 31 -53.50 26.38 -19.38
CA ALA A 31 -53.50 26.52 -20.83
C ALA A 31 -53.52 28.01 -21.17
N HIS A 32 -52.71 28.40 -22.14
CA HIS A 32 -52.56 29.76 -22.61
C HIS A 32 -52.92 29.85 -24.09
N CYS A 33 -53.59 30.94 -24.46
CA CYS A 33 -53.98 31.20 -25.84
C CYS A 33 -53.29 32.45 -26.37
N SER A 34 -53.02 32.45 -27.68
CA SER A 34 -52.60 33.67 -28.36
C SER A 34 -53.65 34.79 -28.24
N PRO A 35 -53.24 36.07 -28.28
CA PRO A 35 -54.13 37.22 -28.11
C PRO A 35 -55.36 37.15 -29.03
N GLY A 36 -56.56 37.22 -28.45
CA GLY A 36 -57.83 37.19 -29.17
C GLY A 36 -58.51 35.81 -29.23
N LEU A 37 -57.85 34.74 -28.80
CA LEU A 37 -58.47 33.42 -28.61
C LEU A 37 -58.83 33.20 -27.14
N SER A 38 -59.93 32.50 -26.87
CA SER A 38 -60.26 32.00 -25.53
C SER A 38 -60.12 30.49 -25.51
N CYS A 39 -59.31 29.96 -24.60
CA CYS A 39 -59.21 28.53 -24.34
C CYS A 39 -59.61 28.17 -22.92
N HIS A 40 -60.27 27.02 -22.80
CA HIS A 40 -60.66 26.41 -21.56
C HIS A 40 -60.07 25.00 -21.47
N LEU A 41 -59.35 24.73 -20.38
CA LEU A 41 -58.82 23.41 -20.08
C LEU A 41 -59.91 22.61 -19.34
N TRP A 42 -60.24 21.41 -19.83
CA TRP A 42 -61.18 20.55 -19.14
C TRP A 42 -60.51 19.83 -17.95
N ASP A 43 -61.18 19.84 -16.80
CA ASP A 43 -60.69 19.18 -15.59
C ASP A 43 -60.77 17.64 -15.72
N GLY A 44 -59.61 17.00 -15.70
CA GLY A 44 -59.47 15.54 -15.72
C GLY A 44 -58.95 14.97 -17.05
N ASP A 45 -58.30 13.80 -16.97
CA ASP A 45 -57.75 13.14 -18.15
C ASP A 45 -58.87 12.46 -18.96
N VAL A 46 -58.92 12.78 -20.26
CA VAL A 46 -59.91 12.21 -21.19
C VAL A 46 -59.39 10.92 -21.84
N LEU A 47 -60.28 10.11 -22.40
CA LEU A 47 -59.88 8.93 -23.18
C LEU A 47 -59.29 9.36 -24.52
N CYS A 48 -58.10 8.86 -24.84
CA CYS A 48 -57.37 9.11 -26.09
C CYS A 48 -58.01 8.37 -27.29
N LEU A 49 -59.20 8.80 -27.72
CA LEU A 49 -59.92 8.20 -28.85
C LEU A 49 -59.84 9.13 -30.08
N PRO A 50 -58.87 8.91 -31.00
CA PRO A 50 -58.74 9.74 -32.20
C PRO A 50 -59.88 9.57 -33.21
N GLY A 51 -60.65 8.48 -33.13
CA GLY A 51 -61.77 8.20 -34.02
C GLY A 51 -61.39 8.12 -35.51
N THR A 52 -62.39 8.14 -36.39
CA THR A 52 -62.22 8.18 -37.85
C THR A 52 -62.22 9.61 -38.37
N ILE A 53 -61.62 9.82 -39.55
CA ILE A 53 -61.66 11.14 -40.20
C ILE A 53 -63.07 11.38 -40.76
N GLU A 54 -63.68 12.50 -40.40
CA GLU A 54 -64.98 12.95 -40.90
C GLU A 54 -64.82 14.14 -41.87
N PRO A 55 -65.68 14.26 -42.89
CA PRO A 55 -65.67 15.43 -43.77
C PRO A 55 -66.17 16.67 -43.00
N PRO A 56 -65.53 17.84 -43.15
CA PRO A 56 -65.91 19.04 -42.41
C PRO A 56 -67.26 19.59 -42.92
N PRO A 57 -68.24 19.87 -42.04
CA PRO A 57 -69.56 20.40 -42.43
C PRO A 57 -69.52 21.88 -42.83
N GLY A 58 -68.36 22.54 -42.69
CA GLY A 58 -68.13 23.96 -42.92
C GLY A 58 -66.68 24.31 -42.56
N PRO A 59 -66.35 25.59 -42.29
CA PRO A 59 -65.03 25.93 -41.77
C PRO A 59 -64.86 25.39 -40.35
N VAL A 60 -63.84 24.58 -40.15
CA VAL A 60 -63.47 23.95 -38.88
C VAL A 60 -62.06 24.35 -38.50
N LEU A 61 -61.74 24.32 -37.21
CA LEU A 61 -60.37 24.50 -36.74
C LEU A 61 -59.63 23.17 -36.83
N VAL A 62 -58.39 23.23 -37.30
CA VAL A 62 -57.51 22.06 -37.38
C VAL A 62 -56.12 22.39 -36.82
N PRO A 63 -55.47 21.44 -36.12
CA PRO A 63 -54.07 21.55 -35.75
C PRO A 63 -53.19 21.49 -37.00
N THR A 64 -52.24 22.42 -37.12
CA THR A 64 -51.35 22.51 -38.29
C THR A 64 -49.89 22.26 -37.96
N ARG A 65 -49.46 22.65 -36.76
CA ARG A 65 -48.09 22.47 -36.29
C ARG A 65 -48.09 22.20 -34.79
N LEU A 66 -47.23 21.27 -34.38
CA LEU A 66 -46.99 20.95 -32.99
C LEU A 66 -45.52 21.26 -32.65
N GLN A 67 -45.30 22.04 -31.60
CA GLN A 67 -43.99 22.39 -31.07
C GLN A 67 -43.93 22.03 -29.60
N THR A 68 -42.74 21.70 -29.11
CA THR A 68 -42.52 21.35 -27.72
C THR A 68 -41.34 22.12 -27.15
N GLU A 69 -41.50 22.54 -25.90
CA GLU A 69 -40.46 23.22 -25.13
C GLU A 69 -40.28 22.49 -23.81
N LEU A 70 -39.03 22.38 -23.34
CA LEU A 70 -38.73 21.78 -22.06
C LEU A 70 -38.82 22.88 -20.98
N VAL A 71 -39.50 22.57 -19.89
CA VAL A 71 -39.66 23.46 -18.73
C VAL A 71 -39.52 22.65 -17.45
N LEU A 72 -39.27 23.32 -16.32
CA LEU A 72 -39.21 22.69 -15.01
C LEU A 72 -40.46 23.06 -14.22
N ARG A 73 -41.23 22.05 -13.78
CA ARG A 73 -42.34 22.27 -12.85
C ARG A 73 -41.84 22.07 -11.44
N CYS A 74 -41.90 23.11 -10.62
CA CYS A 74 -41.38 23.10 -9.26
C CYS A 74 -42.53 23.19 -8.23
N TYR A 75 -42.58 22.22 -7.32
CA TYR A 75 -43.48 22.21 -6.17
C TYR A 75 -42.89 22.99 -4.99
N HIS A 76 -41.56 22.90 -4.83
CA HIS A 76 -40.74 23.66 -3.87
C HIS A 76 -39.43 24.14 -4.54
N GLU A 77 -38.61 24.95 -3.87
CA GLU A 77 -37.34 25.47 -4.44
C GLU A 77 -36.38 24.38 -4.93
N THR A 78 -36.45 23.19 -4.32
CA THR A 78 -35.55 22.06 -4.56
C THR A 78 -36.26 20.82 -5.12
N ASP A 79 -37.56 20.90 -5.38
CA ASP A 79 -38.38 19.77 -5.82
C ASP A 79 -39.06 20.11 -7.13
N CYS A 80 -38.36 19.81 -8.22
CA CYS A 80 -38.78 20.10 -9.57
C CYS A 80 -38.71 18.86 -10.44
N ASP A 81 -39.71 18.70 -11.31
CA ASP A 81 -39.77 17.66 -12.32
C ASP A 81 -39.60 18.24 -13.73
N LEU A 82 -39.08 17.41 -14.63
CA LEU A 82 -38.97 17.76 -16.04
C LEU A 82 -40.36 17.70 -16.68
N CYS A 83 -40.70 18.76 -17.39
CA CYS A 83 -42.02 18.96 -17.96
C CYS A 83 -41.92 19.35 -19.44
N VAL A 84 -42.82 18.82 -20.27
CA VAL A 84 -42.90 19.12 -21.70
C VAL A 84 -44.08 20.04 -21.96
N ARG A 85 -43.79 21.31 -22.25
CA ARG A 85 -44.76 22.31 -22.71
C ARG A 85 -45.08 22.06 -24.18
N VAL A 86 -46.36 22.09 -24.54
CA VAL A 86 -46.81 21.79 -25.91
C VAL A 86 -47.51 23.00 -26.49
N ASP A 87 -47.02 23.51 -27.62
CA ASP A 87 -47.65 24.56 -28.43
C ASP A 87 -48.28 23.93 -29.68
N VAL A 88 -49.58 24.15 -29.87
CA VAL A 88 -50.31 23.74 -31.06
C VAL A 88 -50.82 24.96 -31.82
N GLN A 89 -50.40 25.08 -33.08
CA GLN A 89 -50.88 26.12 -34.00
C GLN A 89 -52.16 25.66 -34.70
N LEU A 90 -53.17 26.51 -34.67
CA LEU A 90 -54.48 26.26 -35.27
C LEU A 90 -54.68 27.08 -36.53
N ALA A 91 -55.40 26.51 -37.50
CA ALA A 91 -55.84 27.21 -38.71
C ALA A 91 -57.28 26.84 -39.07
N VAL A 92 -57.94 27.72 -39.82
CA VAL A 92 -59.29 27.43 -40.35
C VAL A 92 -59.16 26.60 -41.62
N HIS A 93 -59.74 25.41 -41.61
CA HIS A 93 -59.81 24.51 -42.75
C HIS A 93 -61.26 24.33 -43.22
N GLY A 94 -61.48 24.30 -44.53
CA GLY A 94 -62.82 24.33 -45.13
C GLY A 94 -63.24 25.72 -45.57
N HIS A 95 -64.15 25.75 -46.54
CA HIS A 95 -64.77 26.96 -47.06
C HIS A 95 -66.25 26.93 -46.69
N TRP A 96 -66.84 28.11 -46.48
CA TRP A 96 -68.30 28.20 -46.43
C TRP A 96 -68.87 27.68 -47.76
N ALA A 97 -69.76 26.71 -47.70
CA ALA A 97 -70.53 26.30 -48.87
C ALA A 97 -71.26 27.55 -49.38
N LYS A 98 -70.93 27.98 -50.60
CA LYS A 98 -71.78 28.96 -51.30
C LYS A 98 -73.09 28.22 -51.61
N PRO A 99 -74.27 28.80 -51.35
CA PRO A 99 -75.52 28.19 -51.78
C PRO A 99 -75.43 27.95 -53.30
N GLU A 100 -75.81 26.75 -53.73
CA GLU A 100 -75.93 26.42 -55.15
C GLU A 100 -77.05 27.28 -55.73
N ASP A 101 -76.71 28.16 -56.67
CA ASP A 101 -77.68 28.94 -57.44
C ASP A 101 -78.46 27.96 -58.33
N GLU A 102 -79.70 27.63 -57.96
CA GLU A 102 -80.66 26.99 -58.86
C GLU A 102 -81.07 27.98 -59.96
N GLU A 103 -81.03 27.52 -61.20
CA GLU A 103 -81.32 28.30 -62.41
C GLU A 103 -82.79 28.76 -62.50
N GLU A 104 -82.95 29.97 -63.06
CA GLU A 104 -84.00 30.41 -64.00
C GLU A 104 -85.01 31.50 -63.56
N PHE A 105 -85.21 32.45 -64.51
CA PHE A 105 -86.19 33.54 -64.63
C PHE A 105 -85.89 34.93 -64.00
N GLY A 106 -85.21 35.76 -64.82
CA GLY A 106 -85.70 37.08 -65.27
C GLY A 106 -86.02 38.17 -64.23
N GLY A 107 -85.19 39.22 -64.19
CA GLY A 107 -85.58 40.54 -63.66
C GLY A 107 -84.45 41.26 -62.94
N ALA A 108 -84.06 42.43 -63.44
CA ALA A 108 -83.00 43.25 -62.90
C ALA A 108 -83.23 43.65 -61.42
N SER A 109 -82.28 43.30 -60.55
CA SER A 109 -81.95 44.08 -59.35
C SER A 109 -80.52 43.76 -58.92
N ASP A 110 -79.76 44.81 -58.59
CA ASP A 110 -78.37 44.75 -58.12
C ASP A 110 -78.22 43.76 -56.93
N PRO A 111 -77.16 42.93 -56.89
CA PRO A 111 -76.82 42.23 -55.67
C PRO A 111 -76.07 43.18 -54.72
N GLU A 112 -76.72 43.60 -53.64
CA GLU A 112 -76.00 44.08 -52.46
C GLU A 112 -75.06 42.97 -51.95
N PRO A 113 -73.79 43.27 -51.61
CA PRO A 113 -72.90 42.30 -50.99
C PRO A 113 -73.35 42.06 -49.54
N ARG A 114 -73.99 40.92 -49.29
CA ARG A 114 -74.31 40.44 -47.94
C ARG A 114 -73.03 40.05 -47.19
N GLU A 115 -72.93 40.55 -45.96
CA GLU A 115 -71.81 40.38 -45.03
C GLU A 115 -71.49 38.90 -44.75
N PRO A 116 -70.20 38.51 -44.57
CA PRO A 116 -69.85 37.18 -44.08
C PRO A 116 -70.40 36.99 -42.66
N SER A 117 -71.05 35.84 -42.41
CA SER A 117 -71.71 35.57 -41.15
C SER A 117 -70.81 35.75 -39.93
N ASN A 118 -71.29 36.47 -38.92
CA ASN A 118 -70.63 36.72 -37.63
C ASN A 118 -70.57 35.47 -36.73
N ALA A 119 -70.07 34.33 -37.22
CA ALA A 119 -70.01 33.09 -36.45
C ALA A 119 -68.62 32.92 -35.81
N SER A 120 -68.56 32.85 -34.47
CA SER A 120 -67.37 32.36 -33.77
C SER A 120 -67.21 30.85 -34.02
N LEU A 121 -65.98 30.39 -34.23
CA LEU A 121 -65.69 28.95 -34.35
C LEU A 121 -65.26 28.39 -33.00
N GLN A 122 -65.82 27.25 -32.63
CA GLN A 122 -65.46 26.51 -31.43
C GLN A 122 -64.94 25.14 -31.84
N SER A 123 -63.85 24.70 -31.20
CA SER A 123 -63.27 23.38 -31.47
C SER A 123 -62.64 22.80 -30.22
N GLN A 124 -62.73 21.47 -30.11
CA GLN A 124 -62.11 20.70 -29.06
C GLN A 124 -60.82 20.08 -29.60
N VAL A 125 -59.69 20.46 -29.03
CA VAL A 125 -58.35 19.99 -29.37
C VAL A 125 -57.89 19.02 -28.30
N VAL A 126 -57.55 17.80 -28.71
CA VAL A 126 -57.00 16.77 -27.83
C VAL A 126 -55.48 16.77 -27.96
N LEU A 127 -54.80 16.74 -26.82
CA LEU A 127 -53.38 16.45 -26.69
C LEU A 127 -53.21 15.08 -26.06
N SER A 128 -52.57 14.16 -26.77
CA SER A 128 -52.22 12.83 -26.27
C SER A 128 -50.73 12.77 -26.00
N PHE A 129 -50.34 12.44 -24.78
CA PHE A 129 -48.96 12.30 -24.34
C PHE A 129 -48.70 10.85 -23.93
N GLN A 130 -47.68 10.23 -24.52
CA GLN A 130 -47.26 8.86 -24.20
C GLN A 130 -45.80 8.84 -23.82
N ALA A 131 -45.53 8.45 -22.57
CA ALA A 131 -44.21 8.21 -22.02
C ALA A 131 -44.24 6.83 -21.36
N TYR A 132 -43.75 5.80 -22.06
CA TYR A 132 -43.90 4.41 -21.60
C TYR A 132 -43.38 4.23 -20.16
N PRO A 133 -44.21 3.74 -19.21
CA PRO A 133 -45.50 3.05 -19.39
C PRO A 133 -46.76 3.92 -19.30
N THR A 134 -46.64 5.21 -18.99
CA THR A 134 -47.76 6.14 -18.79
C THR A 134 -48.28 6.77 -20.09
N ALA A 135 -49.60 6.95 -20.18
CA ALA A 135 -50.24 7.72 -21.24
C ALA A 135 -51.31 8.63 -20.64
N ARG A 136 -51.37 9.87 -21.11
CA ARG A 136 -52.25 10.92 -20.58
C ARG A 136 -52.85 11.72 -21.72
N CYS A 137 -54.13 12.06 -21.64
CA CYS A 137 -54.80 12.88 -22.63
C CYS A 137 -55.51 14.07 -22.01
N VAL A 138 -55.36 15.23 -22.65
CA VAL A 138 -55.91 16.50 -22.20
C VAL A 138 -56.79 17.08 -23.31
N LEU A 139 -57.96 17.59 -22.92
CA LEU A 139 -58.91 18.24 -23.82
C LEU A 139 -58.88 19.75 -23.60
N LEU A 140 -58.64 20.49 -24.69
CA LEU A 140 -58.64 21.94 -24.72
C LEU A 140 -59.77 22.42 -25.61
N GLU A 141 -60.64 23.25 -25.07
CA GLU A 141 -61.71 23.88 -25.83
C GLU A 141 -61.28 25.28 -26.25
N VAL A 142 -61.24 25.52 -27.55
CA VAL A 142 -60.76 26.77 -28.14
C VAL A 142 -61.89 27.45 -28.88
N GLN A 143 -62.14 28.72 -28.55
CA GLN A 143 -63.11 29.57 -29.24
C GLN A 143 -62.38 30.72 -29.95
N VAL A 144 -62.65 30.85 -31.24
CA VAL A 144 -62.07 31.84 -32.15
C VAL A 144 -63.15 32.85 -32.53
N PRO A 145 -62.92 34.16 -32.32
CA PRO A 145 -63.88 35.19 -32.69
C PRO A 145 -63.98 35.32 -34.21
N ALA A 146 -65.17 35.71 -34.70
CA ALA A 146 -65.47 35.83 -36.13
C ALA A 146 -64.48 36.72 -36.91
N SER A 147 -63.87 37.71 -36.24
CA SER A 147 -62.87 38.62 -36.83
C SER A 147 -61.59 37.92 -37.33
N LEU A 148 -61.25 36.76 -36.75
CA LEU A 148 -60.05 35.99 -37.07
C LEU A 148 -60.34 34.80 -38.00
N VAL A 149 -61.62 34.52 -38.29
CA VAL A 149 -62.04 33.37 -39.10
C VAL A 149 -61.87 33.67 -40.59
N ARG A 150 -60.68 33.39 -41.12
CA ARG A 150 -60.37 33.44 -42.56
C ARG A 150 -59.90 32.07 -43.03
N SER A 151 -60.57 31.51 -44.04
CA SER A 151 -60.24 30.20 -44.59
C SER A 151 -58.77 30.14 -45.03
N GLY A 152 -58.06 29.10 -44.58
CA GLY A 152 -56.65 28.86 -44.92
C GLY A 152 -55.62 29.67 -44.13
N GLN A 153 -56.06 30.57 -43.22
CA GLN A 153 -55.15 31.36 -42.40
C GLN A 153 -55.01 30.77 -40.99
N SER A 154 -53.81 30.89 -40.41
CA SER A 154 -53.57 30.54 -39.00
C SER A 154 -54.26 31.55 -38.09
N VAL A 155 -54.97 31.04 -37.08
CA VAL A 155 -55.74 31.85 -36.13
C VAL A 155 -54.99 32.12 -34.82
N GLY A 156 -53.86 31.44 -34.62
CA GLY A 156 -53.04 31.55 -33.42
C GLY A 156 -52.58 30.19 -32.90
N SER A 157 -52.08 30.17 -31.66
CA SER A 157 -51.65 28.97 -30.96
C SER A 157 -52.31 28.80 -29.60
N VAL A 158 -52.43 27.54 -29.19
CA VAL A 158 -52.78 27.13 -27.83
C VAL A 158 -51.57 26.43 -27.22
N VAL A 159 -51.18 26.87 -26.03
CA VAL A 159 -50.03 26.36 -25.28
C VAL A 159 -50.55 25.66 -24.03
N PHE A 160 -50.16 24.41 -23.86
CA PHE A 160 -50.41 23.63 -22.65
C PHE A 160 -49.12 23.55 -21.83
N ASP A 161 -49.19 23.98 -20.56
CA ASP A 161 -47.97 24.31 -19.82
C ASP A 161 -47.06 23.14 -19.54
N CYS A 162 -47.55 21.99 -19.08
CA CYS A 162 -46.74 20.79 -19.29
C CYS A 162 -47.38 19.44 -18.99
N PHE A 163 -46.84 18.43 -19.67
CA PHE A 163 -46.85 17.03 -19.27
C PHE A 163 -45.57 16.67 -18.50
N GLU A 164 -45.72 16.14 -17.29
CA GLU A 164 -44.60 15.64 -16.48
C GLU A 164 -44.04 14.36 -17.08
N ALA A 165 -42.71 14.27 -17.12
CA ALA A 165 -42.03 13.19 -17.82
C ALA A 165 -40.73 12.77 -17.13
N ALA A 166 -40.44 11.47 -17.18
CA ALA A 166 -39.21 10.91 -16.62
C ALA A 166 -37.97 11.29 -17.44
N LEU A 167 -36.87 11.54 -16.72
CA LEU A 167 -35.56 11.86 -17.28
C LEU A 167 -35.06 10.74 -18.21
N GLY A 168 -34.39 11.11 -19.30
CA GLY A 168 -33.78 10.15 -20.25
C GLY A 168 -34.75 9.34 -21.10
N GLY A 169 -36.06 9.49 -20.87
CA GLY A 169 -37.11 8.81 -21.61
C GLY A 169 -37.34 9.37 -23.02
N GLU A 170 -38.10 8.63 -23.81
CA GLU A 170 -38.65 9.08 -25.08
C GLU A 170 -40.15 9.27 -24.93
N VAL A 171 -40.64 10.45 -25.34
CA VAL A 171 -42.05 10.80 -25.25
C VAL A 171 -42.62 11.04 -26.64
N GLN A 172 -43.86 10.60 -26.84
CA GLN A 172 -44.62 10.79 -28.07
C GLN A 172 -45.85 11.65 -27.77
N ILE A 173 -46.02 12.72 -28.53
CA ILE A 173 -47.14 13.65 -28.41
C ILE A 173 -47.95 13.60 -29.71
N TRP A 174 -49.27 13.49 -29.59
CA TRP A 174 -50.21 13.67 -30.69
C TRP A 174 -51.17 14.82 -30.43
N SER A 175 -51.58 15.47 -31.51
CA SER A 175 -52.67 16.46 -31.48
C SER A 175 -53.65 16.24 -32.61
N TYR A 176 -54.94 16.32 -32.27
CA TYR A 176 -56.06 16.21 -33.19
C TYR A 176 -57.28 16.94 -32.62
N THR A 177 -58.28 17.17 -33.46
CA THR A 177 -59.57 17.72 -33.04
C THR A 177 -60.61 16.62 -32.82
N GLN A 178 -61.62 16.92 -32.02
CA GLN A 178 -62.78 16.06 -31.79
C GLN A 178 -64.06 16.83 -32.18
N PRO A 179 -64.77 16.47 -33.27
CA PRO A 179 -64.47 15.41 -34.25
C PRO A 179 -63.20 15.64 -35.08
N ARG A 180 -62.64 14.56 -35.63
CA ARG A 180 -61.36 14.59 -36.34
C ARG A 180 -61.55 14.83 -37.84
N TYR A 181 -61.06 15.95 -38.33
CA TYR A 181 -61.18 16.32 -39.76
C TYR A 181 -59.90 16.08 -40.58
N GLN A 182 -58.76 15.85 -39.91
CA GLN A 182 -57.46 15.66 -40.53
C GLN A 182 -56.65 14.54 -39.85
N LYS A 183 -55.51 14.19 -40.44
CA LYS A 183 -54.54 13.29 -39.83
C LYS A 183 -53.96 13.93 -38.56
N GLU A 184 -53.72 13.11 -37.55
CA GLU A 184 -53.11 13.50 -36.28
C GLU A 184 -51.70 14.05 -36.52
N LEU A 185 -51.37 15.15 -35.83
CA LEU A 185 -50.00 15.59 -35.71
C LEU A 185 -49.28 14.65 -34.74
N ASN A 186 -48.04 14.30 -35.04
CA ASN A 186 -47.20 13.51 -34.15
C ASN A 186 -45.84 14.19 -33.95
N PHE A 187 -45.31 14.08 -32.74
CA PHE A 187 -43.97 14.55 -32.42
C PHE A 187 -43.33 13.64 -31.38
N THR A 188 -42.08 13.28 -31.62
CA THR A 188 -41.32 12.43 -30.70
C THR A 188 -40.15 13.22 -30.16
N GLN A 189 -40.01 13.26 -28.84
CA GLN A 189 -38.95 14.01 -28.15
C GLN A 189 -38.19 13.09 -27.21
N LYS A 190 -36.86 13.13 -27.29
CA LYS A 190 -35.98 12.49 -26.31
C LYS A 190 -35.66 13.49 -25.20
N LEU A 191 -35.87 13.08 -23.97
CA LEU A 191 -35.67 13.92 -22.79
C LEU A 191 -34.21 13.88 -22.32
N PRO A 192 -33.69 14.98 -21.77
CA PRO A 192 -32.35 15.02 -21.19
C PRO A 192 -32.22 14.07 -19.99
N ASP A 193 -31.02 13.51 -19.86
CA ASP A 193 -30.58 12.79 -18.65
C ASP A 193 -30.02 13.77 -17.61
N CYS A 194 -29.76 13.29 -16.39
CA CYS A 194 -29.06 14.00 -15.31
C CYS A 194 -27.61 14.47 -15.64
N ARG A 195 -27.15 14.29 -16.88
CA ARG A 195 -25.85 14.79 -17.37
C ARG A 195 -25.90 16.26 -17.77
N GLY A 196 -27.07 16.80 -18.07
CA GLY A 196 -27.26 18.22 -18.40
C GLY A 196 -27.14 19.11 -17.16
N LEU A 197 -26.35 20.19 -17.25
CA LEU A 197 -26.04 21.09 -16.12
C LEU A 197 -27.29 21.70 -15.46
N GLU A 198 -28.31 22.08 -16.24
CA GLU A 198 -29.52 22.77 -15.74
C GLU A 198 -30.47 21.83 -14.97
N VAL A 199 -30.60 20.60 -15.46
CA VAL A 199 -31.39 19.52 -14.86
C VAL A 199 -30.70 19.00 -13.60
N ARG A 200 -29.36 18.94 -13.64
CA ARG A 200 -28.53 18.45 -12.54
C ARG A 200 -28.60 19.31 -11.30
N ASP A 201 -28.92 20.61 -11.37
CA ASP A 201 -28.94 21.52 -10.21
C ASP A 201 -30.35 21.90 -9.76
N SER A 202 -31.40 21.31 -10.34
CA SER A 202 -32.80 21.64 -9.97
C SER A 202 -33.67 20.41 -9.64
N ILE A 203 -33.27 19.19 -9.99
CA ILE A 203 -34.08 17.96 -9.80
C ILE A 203 -33.46 17.02 -8.78
N GLN A 204 -34.22 16.66 -7.72
CA GLN A 204 -33.74 15.78 -6.64
C GLN A 204 -33.27 14.41 -7.13
N SER A 205 -33.97 13.83 -8.10
CA SER A 205 -33.65 12.53 -8.71
C SER A 205 -32.26 12.51 -9.38
N CYS A 206 -31.70 13.67 -9.73
CA CYS A 206 -30.35 13.81 -10.28
C CYS A 206 -29.28 14.08 -9.20
N TRP A 207 -29.67 14.45 -7.99
CA TRP A 207 -28.79 14.72 -6.85
C TRP A 207 -28.55 13.47 -5.99
N ALA A 208 -28.06 12.38 -6.57
CA ALA A 208 -27.48 11.30 -5.74
C ALA A 208 -26.11 11.71 -5.13
N LEU A 209 -25.60 12.89 -5.49
CA LEU A 209 -24.25 13.37 -5.17
C LEU A 209 -24.05 14.22 -3.89
N PRO A 210 -25.04 14.55 -3.03
CA PRO A 210 -24.74 15.08 -1.71
C PRO A 210 -24.51 13.98 -0.67
N TRP A 211 -24.83 12.71 -0.97
CA TRP A 211 -24.79 11.65 0.02
C TRP A 211 -23.39 11.27 0.47
N LEU A 212 -22.36 11.36 -0.37
CA LEU A 212 -21.06 10.79 -0.04
C LEU A 212 -19.99 11.87 0.05
N ASN A 213 -19.52 12.11 1.27
CA ASN A 213 -18.39 12.97 1.55
C ASN A 213 -17.19 12.14 2.05
N LEU A 214 -16.00 12.57 1.71
CA LEU A 214 -14.75 11.90 2.04
C LEU A 214 -13.93 12.83 2.92
N SER A 215 -13.78 12.44 4.18
CA SER A 215 -12.97 13.17 5.16
C SER A 215 -11.71 12.39 5.51
N ALA A 216 -10.57 13.07 5.55
CA ALA A 216 -9.34 12.47 6.03
C ALA A 216 -9.39 12.38 7.55
N ASP A 217 -9.18 11.17 8.10
CA ASP A 217 -9.19 10.91 9.53
C ASP A 217 -7.80 10.41 9.95
N GLY A 218 -6.88 11.36 10.12
CA GLY A 218 -5.45 11.07 10.23
C GLY A 218 -4.90 10.42 8.96
N ASP A 219 -4.32 9.22 9.11
CA ASP A 219 -3.83 8.41 7.97
C ASP A 219 -4.95 7.60 7.27
N ASN A 220 -6.08 7.39 7.95
CA ASN A 220 -7.23 6.64 7.44
C ASN A 220 -8.19 7.55 6.67
N MET A 221 -9.10 6.94 5.90
CA MET A 221 -10.12 7.68 5.15
C MET A 221 -11.50 7.39 5.71
N ARG A 222 -12.24 8.43 6.07
CA ARG A 222 -13.62 8.32 6.56
C ARG A 222 -14.61 8.69 5.46
N LEU A 223 -15.40 7.72 5.02
CA LEU A 223 -16.58 7.94 4.20
C LEU A 223 -17.73 8.34 5.11
N VAL A 224 -18.29 9.52 4.85
CA VAL A 224 -19.47 10.05 5.53
C VAL A 224 -20.61 9.97 4.53
N LEU A 225 -21.59 9.13 4.84
CA LEU A 225 -22.83 9.01 4.08
C LEU A 225 -23.91 9.85 4.75
N ASP A 226 -24.17 11.02 4.20
CA ASP A 226 -25.17 11.97 4.69
C ASP A 226 -26.48 11.76 3.92
N VAL A 227 -27.32 10.85 4.43
CA VAL A 227 -28.63 10.52 3.88
C VAL A 227 -29.70 10.67 4.95
N SER A 228 -30.97 10.80 4.53
CA SER A 228 -32.09 10.80 5.48
C SER A 228 -32.18 9.47 6.24
N GLU A 229 -32.69 9.50 7.47
CA GLU A 229 -32.72 8.33 8.37
C GLU A 229 -33.52 7.14 7.80
N GLU A 230 -34.51 7.41 6.96
CA GLU A 230 -35.39 6.41 6.37
C GLU A 230 -34.84 5.84 5.04
N GLN A 231 -33.85 6.49 4.43
CA GLN A 231 -33.34 6.09 3.12
C GLN A 231 -32.63 4.74 3.22
N ARG A 232 -33.12 3.78 2.43
CA ARG A 232 -32.45 2.49 2.23
C ARG A 232 -31.58 2.56 0.99
N PHE A 233 -30.31 2.22 1.15
CA PHE A 233 -29.33 2.21 0.07
C PHE A 233 -28.39 1.01 0.19
N SER A 234 -27.73 0.68 -0.89
CA SER A 234 -26.68 -0.32 -0.93
C SER A 234 -25.37 0.35 -1.29
N LEU A 235 -24.29 -0.04 -0.59
CA LEU A 235 -22.93 0.41 -0.87
C LEU A 235 -22.07 -0.79 -1.25
N SER A 236 -21.27 -0.63 -2.31
CA SER A 236 -20.30 -1.62 -2.77
C SER A 236 -18.92 -0.97 -2.92
N LEU A 237 -17.90 -1.64 -2.39
CA LEU A 237 -16.50 -1.32 -2.61
C LEU A 237 -15.90 -2.35 -3.56
N TYR A 238 -15.32 -1.86 -4.65
CA TYR A 238 -14.76 -2.72 -5.68
C TYR A 238 -13.45 -2.16 -6.23
N TRP A 239 -12.70 -3.02 -6.90
CA TRP A 239 -11.54 -2.62 -7.69
C TRP A 239 -11.94 -2.46 -9.14
N ASP A 240 -11.75 -1.25 -9.66
CA ASP A 240 -11.94 -0.94 -11.07
C ASP A 240 -10.78 -1.53 -11.88
N GLN A 241 -11.04 -2.65 -12.55
CA GLN A 241 -10.06 -3.35 -13.36
C GLN A 241 -10.37 -3.13 -14.84
N VAL A 242 -9.32 -2.95 -15.65
CA VAL A 242 -9.44 -2.76 -17.10
C VAL A 242 -9.99 -4.01 -17.81
N GLN A 243 -9.85 -5.19 -17.22
CA GLN A 243 -10.31 -6.45 -17.80
C GLN A 243 -11.12 -7.27 -16.79
N GLY A 244 -12.33 -7.65 -17.19
CA GLY A 244 -13.26 -8.44 -16.40
C GLY A 244 -14.29 -7.60 -15.64
N PRO A 245 -15.39 -8.22 -15.17
CA PRO A 245 -16.39 -7.52 -14.39
C PRO A 245 -15.81 -7.07 -13.05
N PRO A 246 -16.19 -5.89 -12.54
CA PRO A 246 -15.76 -5.43 -11.22
C PRO A 246 -16.19 -6.45 -10.17
N LYS A 247 -15.21 -7.06 -9.48
CA LYS A 247 -15.50 -7.98 -8.38
C LYS A 247 -15.74 -7.16 -7.10
N PRO A 248 -16.94 -7.20 -6.51
CA PRO A 248 -17.18 -6.50 -5.25
C PRO A 248 -16.36 -7.19 -4.16
N ARG A 249 -15.52 -6.43 -3.46
CA ARG A 249 -14.83 -6.93 -2.25
C ARG A 249 -15.74 -6.87 -1.04
N TRP A 250 -16.62 -5.89 -1.02
CA TRP A 250 -17.53 -5.64 0.08
C TRP A 250 -18.80 -5.03 -0.46
N GLN A 251 -19.93 -5.55 -0.03
CA GLN A 251 -21.25 -4.99 -0.34
C GLN A 251 -22.11 -5.07 0.91
N ARG A 252 -22.81 -3.98 1.23
CA ARG A 252 -23.71 -3.95 2.37
C ARG A 252 -24.94 -3.11 2.07
N ASN A 253 -26.06 -3.63 2.56
CA ASN A 253 -27.35 -2.96 2.53
C ASN A 253 -27.54 -2.21 3.83
N MET A 254 -27.98 -0.96 3.74
CA MET A 254 -27.90 0.01 4.81
C MET A 254 -29.12 0.91 4.87
N THR A 255 -29.29 1.58 6.00
CA THR A 255 -30.38 2.52 6.23
C THR A 255 -29.85 3.67 7.07
N GLY A 256 -30.23 4.90 6.71
CA GLY A 256 -29.86 6.12 7.42
C GLY A 256 -28.41 6.56 7.22
N PRO A 257 -28.01 7.67 7.86
CA PRO A 257 -26.66 8.21 7.74
C PRO A 257 -25.64 7.26 8.37
N GLN A 258 -24.52 7.04 7.68
CA GLN A 258 -23.54 6.03 8.07
C GLN A 258 -22.12 6.50 7.83
N ASN A 259 -21.24 6.20 8.79
CA ASN A 259 -19.84 6.61 8.72
C ASN A 259 -18.94 5.37 8.73
N PHE A 260 -18.06 5.29 7.74
CA PHE A 260 -17.14 4.17 7.56
C PHE A 260 -15.71 4.65 7.49
N THR A 261 -14.83 3.99 8.23
CA THR A 261 -13.40 4.24 8.14
C THR A 261 -12.74 3.14 7.30
N LEU A 262 -12.15 3.52 6.18
CA LEU A 262 -11.23 2.69 5.41
C LEU A 262 -9.83 2.77 6.01
N ASN A 263 -9.23 1.61 6.23
CA ASN A 263 -7.87 1.53 6.72
C ASN A 263 -6.89 2.01 5.64
N HIS A 264 -5.89 2.80 6.04
CA HIS A 264 -4.89 3.36 5.16
C HIS A 264 -4.17 2.30 4.31
N THR A 265 -3.99 1.07 4.80
CA THR A 265 -3.32 -0.03 4.06
C THR A 265 -4.14 -0.57 2.90
N GLU A 266 -5.47 -0.38 2.91
CA GLU A 266 -6.40 -0.91 1.91
C GLU A 266 -6.67 0.06 0.77
N LEU A 267 -6.20 1.31 0.90
CA LEU A 267 -6.32 2.35 -0.10
C LEU A 267 -5.44 2.01 -1.31
N VAL A 268 -6.06 1.86 -2.47
CA VAL A 268 -5.40 1.63 -3.76
C VAL A 268 -6.07 2.48 -4.85
N PRO A 269 -5.37 2.84 -5.96
CA PRO A 269 -5.88 3.84 -6.90
C PRO A 269 -7.16 3.43 -7.65
N CYS A 270 -7.35 2.13 -7.85
CA CYS A 270 -8.54 1.55 -8.47
C CYS A 270 -9.67 1.26 -7.48
N LEU A 271 -9.53 1.65 -6.20
CA LEU A 271 -10.61 1.49 -5.23
C LEU A 271 -11.73 2.48 -5.54
N CYS A 272 -12.88 1.94 -5.92
CA CYS A 272 -14.07 2.70 -6.25
C CYS A 272 -15.23 2.31 -5.33
N ILE A 273 -16.10 3.28 -5.11
CA ILE A 273 -17.29 3.17 -4.28
C ILE A 273 -18.49 3.28 -5.21
N GLN A 274 -19.42 2.34 -5.10
CA GLN A 274 -20.68 2.35 -5.81
C GLN A 274 -21.82 2.44 -4.79
N VAL A 275 -22.72 3.40 -4.97
CA VAL A 275 -23.90 3.61 -4.10
C VAL A 275 -25.18 3.72 -4.94
N TRP A 276 -26.26 3.11 -4.45
CA TRP A 276 -27.59 3.20 -5.08
C TRP A 276 -28.71 3.01 -4.05
N PRO A 277 -29.87 3.68 -4.21
CA PRO A 277 -31.04 3.43 -3.39
C PRO A 277 -31.58 2.02 -3.62
N MET A 278 -32.26 1.46 -2.62
CA MET A 278 -32.82 0.11 -2.68
C MET A 278 -34.17 0.10 -3.42
N GLU A 279 -34.15 0.55 -4.65
CA GLU A 279 -35.29 0.66 -5.54
C GLU A 279 -35.04 -0.15 -6.82
N PRO A 280 -36.09 -0.71 -7.43
CA PRO A 280 -35.95 -1.37 -8.73
C PRO A 280 -35.42 -0.37 -9.76
N ASP A 281 -34.45 -0.80 -10.58
CA ASP A 281 -33.82 0.00 -11.64
C ASP A 281 -33.17 1.33 -11.18
N ALA A 282 -32.81 1.41 -9.91
CA ALA A 282 -32.08 2.54 -9.34
C ALA A 282 -30.75 2.81 -10.05
N ILE A 283 -30.50 4.08 -10.36
CA ILE A 283 -29.23 4.55 -10.95
C ILE A 283 -28.11 4.34 -9.93
N ARG A 284 -27.00 3.73 -10.37
CA ARG A 284 -25.82 3.50 -9.55
C ARG A 284 -24.81 4.61 -9.72
N THR A 285 -24.44 5.26 -8.62
CA THR A 285 -23.41 6.30 -8.59
C THR A 285 -22.06 5.67 -8.27
N ASN A 286 -21.08 5.85 -9.16
CA ASN A 286 -19.71 5.35 -8.99
C ASN A 286 -18.76 6.51 -8.72
N LEU A 287 -17.90 6.37 -7.71
CA LEU A 287 -16.86 7.33 -7.37
C LEU A 287 -15.51 6.64 -7.16
N CYS A 288 -14.46 7.14 -7.79
CA CYS A 288 -13.09 6.62 -7.68
C CYS A 288 -12.15 7.72 -7.15
N PRO A 289 -12.19 8.02 -5.85
CA PRO A 289 -11.52 9.20 -5.28
C PRO A 289 -10.00 9.02 -5.16
N PHE A 290 -9.49 7.79 -5.17
CA PHE A 290 -8.08 7.49 -4.90
C PHE A 290 -7.22 7.43 -6.17
N ARG A 291 -7.78 7.76 -7.34
CA ARG A 291 -7.11 7.60 -8.64
C ARG A 291 -5.80 8.36 -8.75
N GLU A 292 -5.66 9.49 -8.07
CA GLU A 292 -4.46 10.33 -8.06
C GLU A 292 -3.84 10.45 -6.66
N ASP A 293 -4.35 9.72 -5.67
CA ASP A 293 -3.86 9.81 -4.29
C ASP A 293 -2.47 9.16 -4.14
N PRO A 294 -1.44 9.89 -3.67
CA PRO A 294 -0.08 9.35 -3.57
C PRO A 294 0.05 8.22 -2.53
N ARG A 295 -0.79 8.22 -1.48
CA ARG A 295 -0.79 7.16 -0.46
C ARG A 295 -1.29 5.85 -1.05
N ALA A 296 -2.39 5.91 -1.81
CA ALA A 296 -2.92 4.77 -2.54
C ALA A 296 -1.87 4.15 -3.51
N HIS A 297 -1.12 4.97 -4.25
CA HIS A 297 -0.05 4.49 -5.12
C HIS A 297 1.09 3.80 -4.35
N ARG A 298 1.48 4.35 -3.19
CA ARG A 298 2.51 3.73 -2.34
C ARG A 298 2.06 2.36 -1.84
N ASN A 299 0.80 2.22 -1.43
CA ASN A 299 0.27 0.95 -0.95
C ASN A 299 0.14 -0.08 -2.07
N LEU A 300 -0.27 0.35 -3.26
CA LEU A 300 -0.31 -0.50 -4.45
C LEU A 300 1.04 -1.17 -4.70
N TRP A 301 2.13 -0.39 -4.73
CA TRP A 301 3.48 -0.91 -4.98
C TRP A 301 4.03 -1.76 -3.83
N ARG A 302 3.59 -1.52 -2.58
CA ARG A 302 3.91 -2.39 -1.43
C ARG A 302 3.20 -3.74 -1.49
N ALA A 303 1.99 -3.77 -2.05
CA ALA A 303 1.18 -4.99 -2.17
C ALA A 303 1.49 -5.80 -3.43
N SER A 304 2.11 -5.18 -4.43
CA SER A 304 2.48 -5.83 -5.69
C SER A 304 3.69 -6.75 -5.55
N ARG A 305 3.70 -7.85 -6.31
CA ARG A 305 4.81 -8.81 -6.36
C ARG A 305 5.10 -9.25 -7.80
N LEU A 306 6.35 -9.59 -8.09
CA LEU A 306 6.72 -10.19 -9.37
C LEU A 306 6.58 -11.71 -9.28
N GLN A 307 5.94 -12.31 -10.28
CA GLN A 307 5.76 -13.75 -10.41
C GLN A 307 6.45 -14.25 -11.67
N LEU A 308 7.28 -15.30 -11.52
CA LEU A 308 7.91 -15.99 -12.64
C LEU A 308 6.92 -17.00 -13.25
N LEU A 309 6.75 -16.96 -14.57
CA LEU A 309 5.89 -17.87 -15.34
C LEU A 309 6.76 -18.77 -16.24
N PRO A 310 6.61 -20.11 -16.22
CA PRO A 310 7.35 -20.98 -17.13
C PRO A 310 6.91 -20.77 -18.60
N PRO A 311 7.81 -20.87 -19.61
CA PRO A 311 9.24 -21.20 -19.51
C PRO A 311 10.18 -20.02 -19.25
N LEU A 312 9.89 -18.82 -19.76
CA LEU A 312 10.67 -17.57 -19.59
C LEU A 312 9.73 -16.37 -19.58
N GLY A 313 8.59 -16.51 -18.90
CA GLY A 313 7.60 -15.46 -18.71
C GLY A 313 7.67 -14.85 -17.33
N TRP A 314 7.06 -13.70 -17.16
CA TRP A 314 6.85 -13.08 -15.85
C TRP A 314 5.59 -12.22 -15.87
N ARG A 315 5.06 -11.94 -14.69
CA ARG A 315 3.88 -11.10 -14.50
C ARG A 315 4.02 -10.32 -13.21
N ILE A 316 3.53 -9.09 -13.21
CA ILE A 316 3.31 -8.32 -11.96
C ILE A 316 1.91 -8.65 -11.48
N ASP A 317 1.81 -9.19 -10.28
CA ASP A 317 0.55 -9.38 -9.58
C ASP A 317 0.30 -8.15 -8.69
N ALA A 318 -0.70 -7.34 -9.04
CA ALA A 318 -1.10 -6.19 -8.24
C ALA A 318 -2.62 -5.95 -8.25
N PRO A 319 -3.16 -5.31 -7.20
CA PRO A 319 -4.57 -4.91 -7.12
C PRO A 319 -5.10 -4.11 -8.31
N CYS A 320 -4.31 -3.16 -8.83
CA CYS A 320 -4.71 -2.21 -9.86
C CYS A 320 -3.84 -2.31 -11.10
N SER A 321 -4.46 -2.16 -12.26
CA SER A 321 -3.76 -2.08 -13.54
C SER A 321 -3.28 -0.65 -13.81
N LEU A 322 -2.00 -0.38 -13.58
CA LEU A 322 -1.35 0.87 -13.96
C LEU A 322 -0.31 0.64 -15.06
N PRO A 323 -0.06 1.65 -15.93
CA PRO A 323 1.08 1.62 -16.83
C PRO A 323 2.37 1.79 -16.03
N ALA A 324 3.40 1.01 -16.38
CA ALA A 324 4.73 1.12 -15.81
C ALA A 324 5.78 0.77 -16.88
N GLU A 325 7.03 1.09 -16.60
CA GLU A 325 8.19 0.66 -17.38
C GLU A 325 8.92 -0.44 -16.63
N ALA A 326 9.41 -1.44 -17.35
CA ALA A 326 10.24 -2.49 -16.78
C ALA A 326 11.60 -2.55 -17.46
N ALA A 327 12.63 -2.84 -16.67
CA ALA A 327 13.99 -3.06 -17.15
C ALA A 327 14.66 -4.21 -16.39
N LEU A 328 15.51 -4.96 -17.08
CA LEU A 328 16.39 -5.93 -16.44
C LEU A 328 17.58 -5.22 -15.81
N CYS A 329 17.99 -5.69 -14.63
CA CYS A 329 19.15 -5.19 -13.91
C CYS A 329 20.03 -6.35 -13.43
N TRP A 330 21.31 -6.05 -13.19
CA TRP A 330 22.27 -7.00 -12.64
C TRP A 330 22.66 -6.66 -11.21
N ARG A 331 22.49 -7.63 -10.32
CA ARG A 331 22.80 -7.49 -8.89
C ARG A 331 24.09 -8.23 -8.54
N ALA A 332 25.07 -7.48 -8.03
CA ALA A 332 26.30 -8.05 -7.49
C ALA A 332 26.07 -8.63 -6.07
N PRO A 333 26.79 -9.69 -5.65
CA PRO A 333 26.61 -10.34 -4.35
C PRO A 333 27.00 -9.44 -3.15
N GLY A 334 27.74 -8.34 -3.37
CA GLY A 334 28.20 -7.42 -2.33
C GLY A 334 27.16 -6.45 -1.76
N GLY A 335 25.87 -6.62 -2.05
CA GLY A 335 24.79 -5.79 -1.48
C GLY A 335 24.67 -4.36 -2.04
N GLY A 336 25.30 -4.08 -3.19
CA GLY A 336 25.16 -2.80 -3.89
C GLY A 336 23.82 -2.64 -4.63
N PRO A 337 23.52 -1.43 -5.16
CA PRO A 337 22.33 -1.20 -5.98
C PRO A 337 22.37 -2.03 -7.27
N CYS A 338 21.22 -2.54 -7.71
CA CYS A 338 21.13 -3.29 -8.96
C CYS A 338 21.34 -2.36 -10.17
N GLN A 339 22.24 -2.73 -11.07
CA GLN A 339 22.58 -1.88 -12.21
C GLN A 339 21.69 -2.20 -13.42
N PRO A 340 20.92 -1.23 -13.96
CA PRO A 340 20.05 -1.47 -15.10
C PRO A 340 20.88 -1.77 -16.36
N LEU A 341 20.43 -2.74 -17.15
CA LEU A 341 21.08 -3.18 -18.39
C LEU A 341 20.63 -2.35 -19.60
N VAL A 342 20.50 -1.04 -19.42
CA VAL A 342 20.02 -0.07 -20.41
C VAL A 342 21.15 0.92 -20.72
N PRO A 343 21.82 0.85 -21.89
CA PRO A 343 21.80 -0.18 -22.94
C PRO A 343 22.54 -1.49 -22.52
N PRO A 344 22.36 -2.65 -23.19
CA PRO A 344 21.73 -2.85 -24.52
C PRO A 344 20.24 -3.15 -24.52
N LEU A 345 19.62 -3.50 -23.39
CA LEU A 345 18.19 -3.79 -23.36
C LEU A 345 17.38 -2.49 -23.24
N PRO A 346 16.31 -2.31 -24.03
CA PRO A 346 15.42 -1.17 -23.88
C PRO A 346 14.53 -1.31 -22.64
N ARG A 347 13.97 -0.19 -22.18
CA ARG A 347 12.85 -0.22 -21.23
C ARG A 347 11.59 -0.63 -21.98
N GLU A 348 10.81 -1.53 -21.40
CA GLU A 348 9.54 -1.96 -21.97
C GLU A 348 8.36 -1.36 -21.20
N ASN A 349 7.40 -0.82 -21.96
CA ASN A 349 6.12 -0.38 -21.40
C ASN A 349 5.27 -1.61 -21.09
N ILE A 350 4.99 -1.80 -19.81
CA ILE A 350 4.24 -2.92 -19.28
C ILE A 350 2.90 -2.46 -18.69
N THR A 351 1.92 -3.34 -18.79
CA THR A 351 0.64 -3.22 -18.11
C THR A 351 0.56 -4.28 -17.04
N VAL A 352 0.35 -3.85 -15.80
CA VAL A 352 0.24 -4.74 -14.64
C VAL A 352 -0.83 -5.82 -14.85
N ASN A 353 -0.62 -7.01 -14.29
CA ASN A 353 -1.44 -8.24 -14.46
C ASN A 353 -1.41 -8.90 -15.85
N LYS A 354 -0.70 -8.35 -16.83
CA LYS A 354 -0.43 -9.02 -18.10
C LYS A 354 0.88 -9.81 -18.02
N ALA A 355 0.92 -10.98 -18.68
CA ALA A 355 2.13 -11.78 -18.79
C ALA A 355 3.04 -11.21 -19.89
N PHE A 356 4.35 -11.17 -19.60
CA PHE A 356 5.41 -10.72 -20.50
C PHE A 356 6.46 -11.82 -20.64
N GLY A 357 7.04 -11.95 -21.82
CA GLY A 357 8.20 -12.84 -22.04
C GLY A 357 9.49 -12.10 -21.77
N PHE A 358 10.50 -12.76 -21.20
CA PHE A 358 11.84 -12.22 -21.18
C PHE A 358 12.48 -12.33 -22.58
N PRO A 359 13.24 -11.32 -23.03
CA PRO A 359 14.06 -11.43 -24.24
C PRO A 359 15.30 -12.33 -24.03
N LEU A 360 15.45 -12.94 -22.86
CA LEU A 360 16.63 -13.72 -22.46
C LEU A 360 16.61 -15.13 -23.06
N LEU A 361 17.79 -15.64 -23.38
CA LEU A 361 17.99 -17.05 -23.75
C LEU A 361 17.95 -17.95 -22.50
N LYS A 362 18.51 -17.45 -21.37
CA LYS A 362 18.59 -18.17 -20.09
C LYS A 362 18.43 -17.21 -18.91
N GLY A 363 17.80 -17.71 -17.84
CA GLY A 363 17.69 -17.01 -16.56
C GLY A 363 18.98 -17.13 -15.75
N HIS A 364 19.26 -16.14 -14.89
CA HIS A 364 20.43 -16.12 -14.01
C HIS A 364 20.05 -15.55 -12.63
N PRO A 365 20.57 -16.09 -11.51
CA PRO A 365 20.21 -15.63 -10.16
C PRO A 365 20.50 -14.14 -9.90
N ASN A 366 21.52 -13.59 -10.56
CA ASN A 366 21.89 -12.17 -10.46
C ASN A 366 21.08 -11.23 -11.34
N LEU A 367 20.24 -11.76 -12.24
CA LEU A 367 19.31 -10.93 -13.00
C LEU A 367 18.09 -10.63 -12.14
N CYS A 368 17.70 -9.37 -12.09
CA CYS A 368 16.53 -8.91 -11.38
C CYS A 368 15.69 -8.00 -12.28
N VAL A 369 14.42 -7.82 -11.95
CA VAL A 369 13.50 -6.96 -12.70
C VAL A 369 13.27 -5.69 -11.90
N GLN A 370 13.52 -4.55 -12.51
CA GLN A 370 13.19 -3.23 -11.97
C GLN A 370 11.93 -2.71 -12.63
N VAL A 371 10.97 -2.29 -11.81
CA VAL A 371 9.72 -1.65 -12.26
C VAL A 371 9.77 -0.18 -11.89
N ILE A 372 9.64 0.66 -12.90
CA ILE A 372 9.72 2.11 -12.81
C ILE A 372 8.34 2.66 -13.13
N SER A 373 7.83 3.54 -12.28
CA SER A 373 6.59 4.26 -12.51
C SER A 373 6.80 5.73 -12.16
N TRP A 374 6.37 6.62 -13.05
CA TRP A 374 6.61 8.07 -12.96
C TRP A 374 8.07 8.43 -12.66
N GLU A 375 9.00 7.84 -13.42
CA GLU A 375 10.45 8.05 -13.30
C GLU A 375 11.05 7.67 -11.92
N LYS A 376 10.31 6.90 -11.11
CA LYS A 376 10.78 6.39 -9.81
C LYS A 376 10.76 4.87 -9.80
N LEU A 377 11.83 4.28 -9.26
CA LEU A 377 11.91 2.86 -8.99
C LEU A 377 10.88 2.49 -7.89
N GLN A 378 9.97 1.58 -8.21
CA GLN A 378 8.91 1.14 -7.30
C GLN A 378 9.17 -0.27 -6.75
N LEU A 379 9.60 -1.18 -7.62
CA LEU A 379 9.90 -2.57 -7.28
C LEU A 379 11.25 -2.99 -7.86
N GLU A 380 11.94 -3.83 -7.10
CA GLU A 380 13.13 -4.56 -7.54
C GLU A 380 13.06 -5.96 -6.93
N GLU A 381 12.84 -7.00 -7.75
CA GLU A 381 12.86 -8.39 -7.28
C GLU A 381 13.70 -9.28 -8.22
N CYS A 382 14.46 -10.20 -7.62
CA CYS A 382 15.32 -11.14 -8.32
C CYS A 382 14.60 -12.49 -8.44
N LEU A 383 13.83 -12.65 -9.53
CA LEU A 383 12.93 -13.79 -9.73
C LEU A 383 13.61 -15.16 -9.75
N TRP A 384 14.90 -15.22 -10.10
CA TRP A 384 15.65 -16.46 -10.19
C TRP A 384 16.40 -16.84 -8.91
N ALA A 385 16.35 -16.02 -7.86
CA ALA A 385 17.05 -16.31 -6.60
C ALA A 385 16.47 -17.57 -5.91
N ASP A 386 15.15 -17.76 -5.96
CA ASP A 386 14.50 -18.92 -5.35
C ASP A 386 14.65 -20.20 -6.19
N SER A 387 14.79 -20.08 -7.52
CA SER A 387 14.84 -21.22 -8.45
C SER A 387 16.26 -21.69 -8.77
N LEU A 388 17.20 -20.76 -9.02
CA LEU A 388 18.59 -21.04 -9.39
C LEU A 388 19.58 -20.91 -8.21
N GLY A 389 19.09 -20.52 -7.04
CA GLY A 389 19.88 -20.35 -5.83
C GLY A 389 20.35 -18.90 -5.59
N PRO A 390 21.19 -18.69 -4.55
CA PRO A 390 21.63 -17.35 -4.17
C PRO A 390 22.45 -16.68 -5.27
N LEU A 391 22.64 -15.36 -5.14
CA LEU A 391 23.49 -14.56 -6.02
C LEU A 391 24.89 -15.17 -6.13
N LYS A 392 25.36 -15.36 -7.36
CA LYS A 392 26.71 -15.86 -7.67
C LYS A 392 27.71 -14.70 -7.80
N ASP A 393 29.00 -14.93 -7.56
CA ASP A 393 30.06 -13.95 -7.84
C ASP A 393 30.46 -13.99 -9.32
N ASP A 394 29.46 -13.95 -10.21
CA ASP A 394 29.67 -13.98 -11.65
C ASP A 394 29.81 -12.54 -12.17
N MET A 395 30.74 -12.35 -13.10
CA MET A 395 30.98 -11.08 -13.76
C MET A 395 30.21 -11.02 -15.07
N LEU A 396 29.37 -9.98 -15.23
CA LEU A 396 28.63 -9.76 -16.47
C LEU A 396 29.52 -9.03 -17.48
N LEU A 397 29.71 -9.63 -18.64
CA LEU A 397 30.35 -9.00 -19.79
C LEU A 397 29.29 -8.59 -20.81
N VAL A 398 29.38 -7.36 -21.27
CA VAL A 398 28.57 -6.78 -22.33
C VAL A 398 29.43 -6.66 -23.57
N GLU A 399 29.08 -7.44 -24.60
CA GLU A 399 29.64 -7.32 -25.94
C GLU A 399 28.73 -6.40 -26.75
N THR A 400 29.33 -5.38 -27.37
CA THR A 400 28.63 -4.55 -28.37
C THR A 400 29.36 -4.66 -29.70
N ARG A 401 28.59 -4.90 -30.77
CA ARG A 401 29.12 -5.04 -32.13
C ARG A 401 28.86 -3.75 -32.91
N GLY A 402 29.94 -3.09 -33.32
CA GLY A 402 29.87 -1.90 -34.17
C GLY A 402 29.64 -2.24 -35.65
N PRO A 403 29.39 -1.23 -36.50
CA PRO A 403 29.08 -1.39 -37.93
C PRO A 403 30.19 -2.00 -38.80
N GLN A 404 31.39 -2.28 -38.24
CA GLN A 404 32.50 -2.98 -38.92
C GLN A 404 32.91 -4.30 -38.23
N ASP A 405 31.99 -4.94 -37.50
CA ASP A 405 32.27 -6.14 -36.68
C ASP A 405 33.35 -5.92 -35.59
N ASN A 406 33.58 -4.65 -35.25
CA ASN A 406 34.39 -4.27 -34.10
C ASN A 406 33.63 -4.64 -32.83
N ARG A 407 34.09 -5.70 -32.18
CA ARG A 407 33.56 -6.16 -30.89
C ARG A 407 34.22 -5.37 -29.78
N SER A 408 33.43 -4.58 -29.07
CA SER A 408 33.90 -3.97 -27.82
C SER A 408 33.29 -4.72 -26.64
N LEU A 409 34.15 -5.20 -25.76
CA LEU A 409 33.78 -5.95 -24.57
C LEU A 409 33.95 -5.06 -23.35
N CYS A 410 32.95 -5.11 -22.49
CA CYS A 410 32.91 -4.30 -21.29
C CYS A 410 32.41 -5.13 -20.11
N ALA A 411 33.11 -5.10 -18.99
CA ALA A 411 32.69 -5.76 -17.77
C ALA A 411 31.87 -4.81 -16.90
N LEU A 412 30.70 -5.26 -16.47
CA LEU A 412 29.81 -4.50 -15.61
C LEU A 412 30.29 -4.58 -14.15
N GLU A 413 30.71 -3.45 -13.59
CA GLU A 413 31.17 -3.32 -12.20
C GLU A 413 30.32 -2.27 -11.45
N PRO A 414 30.36 -2.24 -10.11
CA PRO A 414 29.62 -1.24 -9.30
C PRO A 414 29.92 0.22 -9.68
N SER A 415 31.11 0.51 -10.22
CA SER A 415 31.53 1.83 -10.69
C SER A 415 31.12 2.15 -12.14
N GLY A 416 30.35 1.28 -12.78
CA GLY A 416 29.94 1.39 -14.18
C GLY A 416 30.57 0.30 -15.05
N CYS A 417 30.49 0.48 -16.37
CA CYS A 417 31.02 -0.50 -17.31
C CYS A 417 32.50 -0.20 -17.63
N THR A 418 33.40 -1.14 -17.32
CA THR A 418 34.83 -1.04 -17.62
C THR A 418 35.19 -1.77 -18.90
N PRO A 419 35.79 -1.12 -19.92
CA PRO A 419 36.19 -1.80 -21.14
C PRO A 419 37.30 -2.83 -20.87
N LEU A 420 37.31 -3.93 -21.61
CA LEU A 420 38.34 -4.96 -21.51
C LEU A 420 39.12 -5.10 -22.84
N PRO A 421 40.46 -5.15 -22.81
CA PRO A 421 41.34 -5.01 -21.64
C PRO A 421 41.47 -3.54 -21.18
N SER A 422 41.66 -3.31 -19.88
CA SER A 422 41.86 -1.98 -19.29
C SER A 422 42.98 -1.98 -18.26
N ARG A 423 43.62 -0.81 -18.08
CA ARG A 423 44.66 -0.57 -17.06
C ARG A 423 44.10 -0.03 -15.74
N ALA A 424 42.77 0.01 -15.58
CA ALA A 424 42.15 0.43 -14.33
C ALA A 424 42.52 -0.53 -13.19
N SER A 425 42.47 -0.04 -11.94
CA SER A 425 42.76 -0.84 -10.74
C SER A 425 41.57 -1.69 -10.26
N THR A 426 40.50 -1.79 -11.07
CA THR A 426 39.27 -2.51 -10.72
C THR A 426 39.46 -4.03 -10.78
N ARG A 427 38.43 -4.79 -10.36
CA ARG A 427 38.52 -6.26 -10.31
C ARG A 427 38.47 -6.83 -11.73
N ALA A 428 37.57 -6.32 -12.56
CA ALA A 428 37.46 -6.64 -13.98
C ALA A 428 38.78 -6.39 -14.72
N ALA A 429 39.32 -5.18 -14.60
CA ALA A 429 40.50 -4.76 -15.35
C ALA A 429 41.73 -5.62 -15.01
N ARG A 430 41.92 -5.98 -13.73
CA ARG A 430 43.03 -6.85 -13.29
C ARG A 430 42.93 -8.29 -13.83
N LEU A 431 41.72 -8.77 -14.06
CA LEU A 431 41.46 -10.13 -14.56
C LEU A 431 41.05 -10.12 -16.05
N GLY A 432 41.18 -8.98 -16.74
CA GLY A 432 40.62 -8.76 -18.07
C GLY A 432 41.09 -9.75 -19.12
N GLU A 433 42.41 -10.01 -19.19
CA GLU A 433 43.00 -10.99 -20.12
C GLU A 433 42.50 -12.42 -19.84
N GLN A 434 42.27 -12.75 -18.58
CA GLN A 434 41.81 -14.08 -18.18
C GLN A 434 40.32 -14.27 -18.50
N LEU A 435 39.51 -13.22 -18.25
CA LEU A 435 38.10 -13.18 -18.64
C LEU A 435 37.91 -13.28 -20.17
N LEU A 436 38.77 -12.60 -20.94
CA LEU A 436 38.78 -12.72 -22.41
C LEU A 436 39.11 -14.15 -22.85
N GLY A 437 40.07 -14.81 -22.19
CA GLY A 437 40.39 -16.22 -22.42
C GLY A 437 39.23 -17.17 -22.06
N ASP A 438 38.51 -16.91 -20.96
CA ASP A 438 37.35 -17.69 -20.55
C ASP A 438 36.20 -17.57 -21.56
N LEU A 439 35.98 -16.36 -22.09
CA LEU A 439 34.98 -16.10 -23.12
C LEU A 439 35.32 -16.83 -24.43
N GLN A 440 36.58 -16.79 -24.88
CA GLN A 440 37.04 -17.49 -26.09
C GLN A 440 37.01 -19.02 -25.93
N SER A 441 37.22 -19.53 -24.73
CA SER A 441 37.19 -20.96 -24.43
C SER A 441 35.77 -21.49 -24.15
N GLY A 442 34.73 -20.66 -24.24
CA GLY A 442 33.34 -21.06 -24.02
C GLY A 442 32.99 -21.36 -22.57
N GLN A 443 33.73 -20.81 -21.61
CA GLN A 443 33.50 -21.01 -20.18
C GLN A 443 32.52 -19.99 -19.58
N CYS A 444 32.14 -18.95 -20.33
CA CYS A 444 31.10 -18.00 -19.97
C CYS A 444 29.75 -18.42 -20.56
N GLU A 445 28.68 -18.23 -19.80
CA GLU A 445 27.33 -18.57 -20.22
C GLU A 445 26.67 -17.38 -20.93
N GLN A 446 26.08 -17.63 -22.11
CA GLN A 446 25.37 -16.62 -22.88
C GLN A 446 23.95 -16.42 -22.34
N LEU A 447 23.60 -15.18 -21.99
CA LEU A 447 22.31 -14.82 -21.41
C LEU A 447 21.35 -14.16 -22.42
N TRP A 448 21.88 -13.40 -23.37
CA TRP A 448 21.11 -12.62 -24.34
C TRP A 448 21.92 -12.39 -25.62
N ASP A 449 21.26 -12.38 -26.78
CA ASP A 449 21.83 -12.08 -28.10
C ASP A 449 20.76 -11.46 -28.99
N ASP A 450 21.05 -10.30 -29.58
CA ASP A 450 20.19 -9.59 -30.55
C ASP A 450 20.98 -9.22 -31.82
N GLY A 451 22.10 -9.89 -32.08
CA GLY A 451 22.98 -9.64 -33.23
C GLY A 451 23.87 -8.40 -33.07
N LEU A 452 23.36 -7.30 -32.50
CA LEU A 452 24.09 -6.05 -32.22
C LEU A 452 24.81 -6.05 -30.87
N GLY A 453 24.35 -6.88 -29.93
CA GLY A 453 24.99 -7.03 -28.62
C GLY A 453 24.72 -8.40 -28.02
N VAL A 454 25.62 -8.80 -27.11
CA VAL A 454 25.55 -10.08 -26.41
C VAL A 454 25.87 -9.89 -24.93
N LEU A 455 25.12 -10.55 -24.05
CA LEU A 455 25.40 -10.59 -22.62
C LEU A 455 25.96 -11.96 -22.22
N TRP A 456 27.07 -11.93 -21.47
CA TRP A 456 27.77 -13.12 -20.99
C TRP A 456 27.92 -13.08 -19.47
N ALA A 457 27.63 -14.18 -18.78
CA ALA A 457 27.96 -14.38 -17.38
C ALA A 457 29.22 -15.24 -17.26
N CYS A 458 30.28 -14.68 -16.69
CA CYS A 458 31.55 -15.38 -16.49
C CYS A 458 31.78 -15.69 -15.00
N PRO A 459 31.96 -16.96 -14.60
CA PRO A 459 32.09 -17.31 -13.19
C PRO A 459 33.47 -16.93 -12.61
N MET A 460 33.48 -16.18 -11.50
CA MET A 460 34.74 -15.71 -10.90
C MET A 460 35.33 -16.66 -9.85
N ASP A 461 34.61 -17.70 -9.46
CA ASP A 461 35.02 -18.64 -8.41
C ASP A 461 36.41 -19.25 -8.66
N LYS A 462 36.76 -19.48 -9.93
CA LYS A 462 38.06 -20.02 -10.37
C LYS A 462 39.25 -19.15 -9.93
N TYR A 463 39.04 -17.83 -9.87
CA TYR A 463 40.09 -16.86 -9.54
C TYR A 463 40.25 -16.67 -8.03
N ILE A 464 39.18 -16.92 -7.26
CA ILE A 464 39.15 -16.73 -5.82
C ILE A 464 39.91 -17.86 -5.11
N HIS A 465 39.71 -19.11 -5.54
CA HIS A 465 40.30 -20.29 -4.88
C HIS A 465 41.79 -20.51 -5.21
N LYS A 466 42.30 -19.96 -6.31
CA LYS A 466 43.68 -20.20 -6.77
C LYS A 466 44.75 -19.62 -5.82
N ARG A 467 44.42 -18.54 -5.09
CA ARG A 467 45.32 -17.97 -4.06
C ARG A 467 45.39 -18.81 -2.80
N TRP A 468 44.27 -19.41 -2.39
CA TRP A 468 44.24 -20.31 -1.23
C TRP A 468 45.04 -21.59 -1.51
N ALA A 469 44.97 -22.14 -2.72
CA ALA A 469 45.76 -23.31 -3.09
C ALA A 469 47.28 -23.08 -2.94
N LEU A 470 47.79 -21.90 -3.32
CA LEU A 470 49.20 -21.54 -3.12
C LEU A 470 49.56 -21.36 -1.64
N VAL A 471 48.66 -20.80 -0.83
CA VAL A 471 48.84 -20.69 0.63
C VAL A 471 48.87 -22.08 1.28
N TRP A 472 47.99 -22.98 0.87
CA TRP A 472 47.99 -24.38 1.31
C TRP A 472 49.27 -25.12 0.89
N LEU A 473 49.76 -24.89 -0.34
CA LEU A 473 51.02 -25.46 -0.81
C LEU A 473 52.23 -24.93 -0.02
N ALA A 474 52.26 -23.63 0.28
CA ALA A 474 53.28 -23.01 1.11
C ALA A 474 53.25 -23.55 2.55
N CYS A 475 52.05 -23.74 3.12
CA CYS A 475 51.88 -24.36 4.44
C CYS A 475 52.34 -25.83 4.44
N LEU A 476 52.03 -26.60 3.39
CA LEU A 476 52.48 -27.99 3.24
C LEU A 476 54.01 -28.08 3.10
N LEU A 477 54.62 -27.20 2.30
CA LEU A 477 56.08 -27.12 2.17
C LEU A 477 56.76 -26.73 3.47
N PHE A 478 56.19 -25.76 4.21
CA PHE A 478 56.69 -25.36 5.52
C PHE A 478 56.58 -26.50 6.54
N ALA A 479 55.45 -27.22 6.56
CA ALA A 479 55.28 -28.41 7.38
C ALA A 479 56.28 -29.52 7.03
N ALA A 480 56.49 -29.78 5.74
CA ALA A 480 57.47 -30.76 5.26
C ALA A 480 58.91 -30.36 5.65
N MET A 481 59.27 -29.09 5.55
CA MET A 481 60.57 -28.58 5.98
C MET A 481 60.78 -28.71 7.50
N LEU A 482 59.75 -28.40 8.31
CA LEU A 482 59.78 -28.62 9.75
C LEU A 482 59.96 -30.09 10.09
N LEU A 483 59.28 -30.99 9.36
CA LEU A 483 59.37 -32.44 9.56
C LEU A 483 60.76 -32.95 9.18
N LEU A 484 61.37 -32.43 8.10
CA LEU A 484 62.73 -32.76 7.70
C LEU A 484 63.77 -32.28 8.71
N LEU A 485 63.62 -31.07 9.25
CA LEU A 485 64.45 -30.52 10.32
C LEU A 485 64.35 -31.36 11.60
N PHE A 486 63.15 -31.88 11.90
CA PHE A 486 62.90 -32.76 13.04
C PHE A 486 63.59 -34.14 12.87
N LEU A 487 63.60 -34.67 11.65
CA LEU A 487 64.28 -35.92 11.31
C LEU A 487 65.82 -35.79 11.32
N LEU A 488 66.36 -34.65 10.89
CA LEU A 488 67.81 -34.40 10.87
C LEU A 488 68.40 -34.11 12.26
N LYS A 489 67.61 -33.65 13.22
CA LYS A 489 68.05 -33.41 14.62
C LYS A 489 67.78 -34.59 15.56
N LYS A 490 67.89 -35.83 15.05
CA LYS A 490 67.55 -37.08 15.74
C LYS A 490 68.29 -37.29 17.07
N ASP A 491 69.51 -36.78 17.23
CA ASP A 491 70.31 -37.02 18.43
C ASP A 491 69.99 -36.07 19.60
N HIS A 492 69.57 -34.83 19.32
CA HIS A 492 69.08 -33.90 20.35
C HIS A 492 67.60 -34.11 20.70
N VAL A 493 66.86 -34.84 19.85
CA VAL A 493 65.45 -35.18 20.07
C VAL A 493 65.29 -36.26 21.14
N LYS A 494 66.31 -37.10 21.40
CA LYS A 494 66.21 -38.18 22.40
C LYS A 494 66.21 -37.66 23.84
N GLU A 495 66.94 -36.57 24.10
CA GLU A 495 67.03 -35.90 25.40
C GLU A 495 65.85 -34.93 25.60
N TRP A 496 65.45 -34.22 24.53
CA TRP A 496 64.24 -33.39 24.54
C TRP A 496 62.93 -34.20 24.61
N LEU A 497 62.88 -35.41 24.03
CA LEU A 497 61.74 -36.33 24.16
C LEU A 497 61.61 -36.89 25.58
N GLN A 498 62.69 -36.98 26.36
CA GLN A 498 62.57 -37.39 27.77
C GLN A 498 61.98 -36.26 28.62
N LEU A 499 62.40 -35.02 28.38
CA LEU A 499 61.78 -33.82 28.97
C LEU A 499 60.32 -33.65 28.53
N LEU A 500 60.00 -33.88 27.25
CA LEU A 500 58.62 -33.87 26.78
C LEU A 500 57.82 -35.09 27.21
N LYS A 501 58.41 -36.25 27.52
CA LYS A 501 57.64 -37.40 27.99
C LYS A 501 57.11 -37.18 29.41
N GLU A 502 57.74 -36.28 30.18
CA GLU A 502 57.20 -35.77 31.45
C GLU A 502 56.19 -34.62 31.24
N ASP A 503 56.38 -33.74 30.26
CA ASP A 503 55.40 -32.66 29.98
C ASP A 503 54.18 -33.09 29.12
N VAL A 504 54.30 -34.14 28.30
CA VAL A 504 53.25 -34.61 27.36
C VAL A 504 52.33 -35.64 28.01
N ARG A 505 52.74 -36.29 29.11
CA ARG A 505 51.79 -37.04 29.96
C ARG A 505 50.85 -36.12 30.76
N SER A 506 51.13 -34.81 30.81
CA SER A 506 50.23 -33.78 31.34
C SER A 506 49.47 -33.01 30.24
N GLY A 507 49.65 -33.38 28.97
CA GLY A 507 49.19 -32.64 27.78
C GLY A 507 48.09 -33.33 26.97
N ALA A 508 47.26 -34.18 27.59
CA ALA A 508 46.01 -34.62 26.99
C ALA A 508 45.01 -33.45 27.01
N ALA A 509 45.07 -32.60 25.99
CA ALA A 509 44.08 -31.57 25.62
C ALA A 509 43.24 -31.04 26.80
N ALA A 510 43.82 -30.18 27.64
CA ALA A 510 43.03 -29.34 28.53
C ALA A 510 42.16 -28.42 27.65
N ARG A 511 40.92 -28.85 27.37
CA ARG A 511 39.91 -28.01 26.73
C ARG A 511 39.78 -26.76 27.59
N VAL A 512 40.21 -25.61 27.06
CA VAL A 512 40.04 -24.31 27.72
C VAL A 512 38.54 -24.10 27.89
N ARG A 513 38.06 -24.19 29.13
CA ARG A 513 36.63 -24.09 29.43
C ARG A 513 36.23 -22.62 29.45
N ARG A 514 35.13 -22.28 28.78
CA ARG A 514 34.62 -20.91 28.73
C ARG A 514 33.79 -20.60 29.96
N VAL A 515 33.97 -19.42 30.54
CA VAL A 515 33.27 -18.97 31.74
C VAL A 515 32.64 -17.63 31.45
N LEU A 516 31.32 -17.52 31.58
CA LEU A 516 30.60 -16.24 31.46
C LEU A 516 30.29 -15.72 32.85
N LEU A 517 30.89 -14.58 33.24
CA LEU A 517 30.71 -13.96 34.54
C LEU A 517 29.64 -12.88 34.47
N LEU A 518 28.61 -12.98 35.30
CA LEU A 518 27.55 -11.98 35.45
C LEU A 518 27.59 -11.40 36.87
N TYR A 519 27.49 -10.08 36.98
CA TYR A 519 27.39 -9.37 38.26
C TYR A 519 26.40 -8.21 38.13
N SER A 520 25.77 -7.81 39.23
CA SER A 520 24.94 -6.60 39.27
C SER A 520 25.80 -5.38 39.59
N ALA A 521 25.59 -4.29 38.85
CA ALA A 521 26.35 -3.04 38.99
C ALA A 521 25.88 -2.23 40.22
N ASP A 522 26.02 -2.79 41.42
CA ASP A 522 25.57 -2.20 42.69
C ASP A 522 26.31 -0.90 43.03
N ASN A 523 27.65 -0.93 42.92
CA ASN A 523 28.53 0.19 43.18
C ASN A 523 29.87 0.02 42.43
N ALA A 524 30.63 1.11 42.28
CA ALA A 524 31.90 1.10 41.54
C ALA A 524 32.97 0.21 42.19
N ASP A 525 32.90 0.02 43.51
CA ASP A 525 33.82 -0.84 44.26
C ASP A 525 33.57 -2.34 43.95
N PHE A 526 32.30 -2.72 43.76
CA PHE A 526 31.88 -4.06 43.39
C PHE A 526 32.18 -4.35 41.91
N GLU A 527 32.02 -3.37 41.02
CA GLU A 527 32.52 -3.49 39.65
C GLU A 527 34.04 -3.74 39.62
N ARG A 528 34.80 -3.05 40.48
CA ARG A 528 36.25 -3.27 40.62
C ARG A 528 36.55 -4.68 41.14
N LEU A 529 35.79 -5.19 42.12
CA LEU A 529 35.92 -6.57 42.61
C LEU A 529 35.63 -7.61 41.52
N ALA A 530 34.54 -7.44 40.77
CA ALA A 530 34.18 -8.30 39.66
C ALA A 530 35.25 -8.28 38.56
N SER A 531 35.82 -7.11 38.26
CA SER A 531 36.93 -6.94 37.33
C SER A 531 38.21 -7.66 37.80
N VAL A 532 38.56 -7.54 39.09
CA VAL A 532 39.70 -8.24 39.69
C VAL A 532 39.50 -9.75 39.58
N LEU A 533 38.33 -10.26 39.98
CA LEU A 533 38.00 -11.68 39.86
C LEU A 533 38.11 -12.17 38.40
N ALA A 534 37.53 -11.45 37.45
CA ALA A 534 37.60 -11.79 36.03
C ALA A 534 39.05 -11.83 35.52
N SER A 535 39.85 -10.82 35.85
CA SER A 535 41.26 -10.73 35.44
C SER A 535 42.12 -11.85 36.02
N VAL A 536 41.85 -12.25 37.26
CA VAL A 536 42.58 -13.31 37.94
C VAL A 536 42.17 -14.69 37.41
N LEU A 537 40.88 -14.89 37.08
CA LEU A 537 40.42 -16.12 36.42
C LEU A 537 41.03 -16.28 35.02
N CYS A 538 41.35 -15.20 34.29
CA CYS A 538 42.09 -15.26 33.03
C CYS A 538 43.54 -15.77 33.16
N GLN A 539 44.13 -15.78 34.35
CA GLN A 539 45.47 -16.36 34.58
C GLN A 539 45.44 -17.89 34.67
N LEU A 540 44.24 -18.48 34.73
CA LEU A 540 43.99 -19.91 34.68
C LEU A 540 43.68 -20.34 33.22
N PRO A 541 43.69 -21.64 32.89
CA PRO A 541 43.30 -22.13 31.56
C PRO A 541 41.78 -22.04 31.33
N LEU A 542 41.19 -20.87 31.61
CA LEU A 542 39.78 -20.54 31.46
C LEU A 542 39.63 -19.37 30.50
N ARG A 543 38.62 -19.41 29.64
CA ARG A 543 38.28 -18.29 28.76
C ARG A 543 37.12 -17.50 29.37
N VAL A 544 37.44 -16.43 30.10
CA VAL A 544 36.44 -15.64 30.83
C VAL A 544 35.87 -14.54 29.94
N THR A 545 34.55 -14.41 29.90
CA THR A 545 33.83 -13.29 29.30
C THR A 545 33.03 -12.57 30.39
N VAL A 546 33.11 -11.24 30.41
CA VAL A 546 32.40 -10.36 31.35
C VAL A 546 31.91 -9.13 30.58
N ASP A 547 30.72 -8.63 30.92
CA ASP A 547 30.10 -7.43 30.35
C ASP A 547 31.03 -6.20 30.40
N LEU A 548 31.83 -6.04 31.47
CA LEU A 548 32.82 -4.97 31.62
C LEU A 548 33.80 -4.87 30.44
N TRP A 549 34.19 -5.99 29.84
CA TRP A 549 35.15 -6.04 28.74
C TRP A 549 34.50 -5.90 27.37
N SER A 550 33.17 -6.02 27.29
CA SER A 550 32.39 -5.98 26.05
C SER A 550 31.37 -4.83 26.02
N ARG A 551 31.60 -3.73 26.76
CA ARG A 551 30.65 -2.58 26.82
C ARG A 551 30.26 -2.02 25.44
N ARG A 552 31.19 -2.00 24.48
CA ARG A 552 30.90 -1.56 23.10
C ARG A 552 29.93 -2.48 22.38
N GLU A 553 30.12 -3.79 22.48
CA GLU A 553 29.23 -4.79 21.88
C GLU A 553 27.87 -4.80 22.57
N LEU A 554 27.87 -4.69 23.90
CA LEU A 554 26.66 -4.62 24.71
C LEU A 554 25.83 -3.37 24.38
N SER A 555 26.47 -2.21 24.15
CA SER A 555 25.77 -0.99 23.72
C SER A 555 25.21 -1.08 22.29
N ALA A 556 25.83 -1.86 21.41
CA ALA A 556 25.41 -2.01 20.02
C ALA A 556 24.26 -3.01 19.86
N GLN A 557 24.28 -4.11 20.63
CA GLN A 557 23.30 -5.21 20.50
C GLN A 557 22.17 -5.12 21.53
N GLY A 558 22.37 -4.39 22.63
CA GLY A 558 21.48 -4.39 23.79
C GLY A 558 21.84 -5.48 24.82
N PRO A 559 21.64 -5.26 26.13
CA PRO A 559 22.06 -6.19 27.18
C PRO A 559 21.49 -7.61 27.06
N LEU A 560 20.21 -7.73 26.69
CA LEU A 560 19.53 -9.03 26.55
C LEU A 560 20.07 -9.84 25.37
N ALA A 561 20.22 -9.20 24.19
CA ALA A 561 20.70 -9.88 22.99
C ALA A 561 22.17 -10.29 23.13
N TRP A 562 23.01 -9.41 23.71
CA TRP A 562 24.40 -9.72 24.01
C TRP A 562 24.50 -10.90 24.98
N PHE A 563 23.74 -10.90 26.08
CA PHE A 563 23.75 -12.01 27.04
C PHE A 563 23.33 -13.33 26.38
N HIS A 564 22.26 -13.30 25.59
CA HIS A 564 21.75 -14.49 24.91
C HIS A 564 22.78 -15.08 23.93
N ALA A 565 23.52 -14.25 23.20
CA ALA A 565 24.61 -14.68 22.34
C ALA A 565 25.77 -15.32 23.12
N GLN A 566 26.24 -14.65 24.19
CA GLN A 566 27.35 -15.16 25.01
C GLN A 566 26.99 -16.45 25.77
N ARG A 567 25.76 -16.55 26.30
CA ARG A 567 25.27 -17.74 26.98
C ARG A 567 25.21 -18.93 26.02
N ARG A 568 24.66 -18.75 24.81
CA ARG A 568 24.59 -19.81 23.80
C ARG A 568 25.97 -20.32 23.44
N GLN A 569 26.93 -19.42 23.18
CA GLN A 569 28.30 -19.80 22.85
C GLN A 569 29.00 -20.54 24.02
N THR A 570 28.84 -20.03 25.24
CA THR A 570 29.44 -20.62 26.45
C THR A 570 28.90 -22.03 26.71
N LEU A 571 27.59 -22.24 26.60
CA LEU A 571 26.97 -23.55 26.81
C LEU A 571 27.27 -24.55 25.68
N GLN A 572 27.38 -24.10 24.42
CA GLN A 572 27.77 -24.95 23.29
C GLN A 572 29.21 -25.48 23.41
N GLU A 573 30.12 -24.68 23.99
CA GLU A 573 31.52 -25.05 24.21
C GLU A 573 31.74 -25.85 25.52
N GLY A 574 30.67 -26.29 26.20
CA GLY A 574 30.77 -27.01 27.48
C GLY A 574 31.22 -26.13 28.66
N GLY A 575 31.10 -24.82 28.50
CA GLY A 575 31.41 -23.80 29.50
C GLY A 575 30.34 -23.69 30.60
N VAL A 576 30.55 -22.73 31.49
CA VAL A 576 29.68 -22.50 32.65
C VAL A 576 29.40 -21.01 32.85
N VAL A 577 28.18 -20.69 33.27
CA VAL A 577 27.76 -19.32 33.59
C VAL A 577 27.86 -19.10 35.10
N VAL A 578 28.62 -18.10 35.52
CA VAL A 578 28.82 -17.75 36.94
C VAL A 578 27.96 -16.53 37.27
N LEU A 579 27.08 -16.69 38.26
CA LEU A 579 26.25 -15.62 38.82
C LEU A 579 26.91 -15.08 40.10
N LEU A 580 27.39 -13.85 40.06
CA LEU A 580 27.92 -13.14 41.23
C LEU A 580 26.77 -12.47 41.99
N PHE A 581 26.48 -12.99 43.17
CA PHE A 581 25.44 -12.46 44.04
C PHE A 581 26.00 -11.38 44.98
N SER A 582 25.46 -10.19 44.82
CA SER A 582 25.60 -9.03 45.71
C SER A 582 24.24 -8.66 46.32
N PRO A 583 24.19 -7.76 47.31
CA PRO A 583 22.92 -7.28 47.86
C PRO A 583 21.95 -6.74 46.79
N GLY A 584 22.44 -6.01 45.78
CA GLY A 584 21.63 -5.52 44.67
C GLY A 584 21.22 -6.62 43.69
N ALA A 585 22.10 -7.57 43.38
CA ALA A 585 21.73 -8.76 42.59
C ALA A 585 20.59 -9.56 43.27
N VAL A 586 20.65 -9.74 44.59
CA VAL A 586 19.60 -10.42 45.36
C VAL A 586 18.30 -9.61 45.36
N ALA A 587 18.37 -8.27 45.46
CA ALA A 587 17.19 -7.42 45.36
C ALA A 587 16.52 -7.55 43.99
N LEU A 588 17.29 -7.52 42.90
CA LEU A 588 16.80 -7.74 41.54
C LEU A 588 16.18 -9.13 41.37
N CYS A 589 16.81 -10.18 41.89
CA CYS A 589 16.24 -11.52 41.86
C CYS A 589 14.92 -11.61 42.65
N ARG A 590 14.79 -10.92 43.79
CA ARG A 590 13.53 -10.90 44.57
C ARG A 590 12.43 -10.12 43.86
N GLU A 591 12.77 -9.00 43.25
CA GLU A 591 11.83 -8.20 42.43
C GLU A 591 11.28 -9.03 41.28
N TRP A 592 12.16 -9.75 40.56
CA TRP A 592 11.78 -10.63 39.45
C TRP A 592 10.98 -11.88 39.87
N LEU A 593 11.09 -12.33 41.12
CA LEU A 593 10.38 -13.51 41.62
C LEU A 593 8.99 -13.19 42.19
N GLN A 594 8.65 -11.91 42.39
CA GLN A 594 7.43 -11.48 43.07
C GLN A 594 6.28 -11.01 42.13
N ASP A 595 6.47 -11.07 40.80
CA ASP A 595 5.52 -10.77 39.69
C ASP A 595 4.35 -9.79 39.96
N GLY A 596 4.40 -8.61 39.31
CA GLY A 596 3.20 -8.02 38.68
C GLY A 596 2.93 -6.52 38.77
N ALA A 597 3.52 -5.75 39.70
CA ALA A 597 2.98 -4.41 40.04
C ALA A 597 3.97 -3.23 40.12
N SER A 598 5.22 -3.36 39.71
CA SER A 598 6.13 -2.21 39.64
C SER A 598 6.84 -2.15 38.29
N ALA A 599 6.62 -1.05 37.57
CA ALA A 599 7.40 -0.71 36.39
C ALA A 599 8.90 -0.80 36.72
N PRO A 600 9.74 -1.38 35.83
CA PRO A 600 11.17 -1.44 36.07
C PRO A 600 11.66 -0.03 36.35
N ARG A 601 12.28 0.21 37.52
CA ARG A 601 13.05 1.44 37.76
C ARG A 601 13.94 1.68 36.53
N ALA A 602 14.27 2.92 36.19
CA ALA A 602 15.25 3.18 35.13
C ALA A 602 16.60 2.56 35.54
N HIS A 603 16.85 1.31 35.15
CA HIS A 603 18.09 0.60 35.45
C HIS A 603 19.17 1.17 34.55
N ALA A 604 20.40 1.19 35.06
CA ALA A 604 21.53 1.71 34.30
C ALA A 604 21.61 1.02 32.92
N PRO A 605 21.96 1.75 31.84
CA PRO A 605 21.98 1.25 30.46
C PRO A 605 22.96 0.06 30.23
N HIS A 606 23.66 -0.38 31.26
CA HIS A 606 24.63 -1.47 31.26
C HIS A 606 24.30 -2.61 32.22
N ASP A 607 23.10 -2.65 32.82
CA ASP A 607 22.74 -3.72 33.76
C ASP A 607 22.44 -5.05 33.04
N ALA A 608 23.51 -5.75 32.66
CA ALA A 608 23.46 -7.05 32.02
C ALA A 608 22.85 -8.13 32.94
N PHE A 609 22.95 -7.97 34.27
CA PHE A 609 22.45 -8.94 35.24
C PHE A 609 20.92 -8.95 35.25
N ALA A 610 20.28 -7.79 35.39
CA ALA A 610 18.81 -7.71 35.33
C ALA A 610 18.26 -8.27 34.00
N ALA A 611 18.85 -7.88 32.87
CA ALA A 611 18.46 -8.39 31.56
C ALA A 611 18.67 -9.92 31.42
N SER A 612 19.68 -10.47 32.09
CA SER A 612 19.96 -11.91 32.04
C SER A 612 18.88 -12.75 32.74
N LEU A 613 18.20 -12.22 33.76
CA LEU A 613 17.21 -12.95 34.55
C LEU A 613 16.06 -13.50 33.68
N SER A 614 15.61 -12.76 32.65
CA SER A 614 14.63 -13.22 31.66
C SER A 614 15.01 -14.55 31.00
N CYS A 615 16.31 -14.80 30.83
CA CYS A 615 16.84 -16.00 30.16
C CYS A 615 17.34 -17.07 31.14
N VAL A 616 17.76 -16.66 32.34
CA VAL A 616 18.29 -17.55 33.37
C VAL A 616 17.15 -18.18 34.19
N LEU A 617 16.15 -17.40 34.59
CA LEU A 617 15.07 -17.84 35.45
C LEU A 617 14.31 -19.08 34.94
N PRO A 618 13.99 -19.19 33.63
CA PRO A 618 13.33 -20.39 33.09
C PRO A 618 14.15 -21.68 33.28
N ASP A 619 15.48 -21.62 33.22
CA ASP A 619 16.33 -22.80 33.42
C ASP A 619 16.28 -23.30 34.88
N PHE A 620 16.19 -22.37 35.82
CA PHE A 620 16.07 -22.69 37.25
C PHE A 620 14.68 -23.24 37.58
N LEU A 621 13.61 -22.64 37.04
CA LEU A 621 12.24 -23.13 37.21
C LEU A 621 12.03 -24.51 36.57
N GLN A 622 12.71 -24.81 35.47
CA GLN A 622 12.62 -26.10 34.77
C GLN A 622 13.60 -27.16 35.30
N GLY A 623 14.39 -26.85 36.34
CA GLY A 623 15.39 -27.79 36.90
C GLY A 623 16.57 -28.11 35.96
N ARG A 624 16.81 -27.28 34.94
CA ARG A 624 17.90 -27.45 33.94
C ARG A 624 19.18 -26.70 34.30
N ALA A 625 19.21 -26.05 35.45
CA ALA A 625 20.33 -25.24 35.92
C ALA A 625 21.59 -26.02 36.36
N PRO A 626 21.49 -27.21 37.02
CA PRO A 626 22.66 -27.95 37.47
C PRO A 626 23.65 -28.28 36.35
N GLY A 627 24.94 -28.00 36.59
CA GLY A 627 26.02 -28.22 35.62
C GLY A 627 26.20 -27.11 34.57
N ARG A 628 25.26 -26.16 34.46
CA ARG A 628 25.31 -25.02 33.53
C ARG A 628 25.55 -23.69 34.23
N TYR A 629 25.10 -23.57 35.48
CA TYR A 629 25.27 -22.38 36.30
C TYR A 629 26.01 -22.68 37.60
N LEU A 630 26.76 -21.69 38.07
CA LEU A 630 27.42 -21.66 39.37
C LEU A 630 27.13 -20.32 40.03
N GLY A 631 26.87 -20.32 41.33
CA GLY A 631 26.77 -19.09 42.11
C GLY A 631 28.09 -18.78 42.82
N ALA A 632 28.42 -17.50 42.97
CA ALA A 632 29.42 -17.09 43.95
C ALA A 632 28.98 -15.81 44.65
N CYS A 633 29.35 -15.66 45.92
CA CYS A 633 29.12 -14.48 46.75
C CYS A 633 30.40 -14.16 47.51
N PHE A 634 30.57 -12.92 47.93
CA PHE A 634 31.74 -12.53 48.73
C PHE A 634 31.39 -12.50 50.21
N ASP A 635 32.17 -13.19 51.04
CA ASP A 635 31.82 -13.54 52.44
C ASP A 635 31.52 -12.33 53.32
N ARG A 636 32.21 -11.21 53.05
CA ARG A 636 32.04 -9.94 53.78
C ARG A 636 30.89 -9.06 53.25
N LEU A 637 30.34 -9.37 52.08
CA LEU A 637 29.30 -8.59 51.41
C LEU A 637 27.93 -9.27 51.48
N LEU A 638 27.87 -10.60 51.39
CA LEU A 638 26.63 -11.34 51.34
C LEU A 638 26.82 -12.78 51.84
N HIS A 639 25.97 -13.21 52.79
CA HIS A 639 25.92 -14.62 53.20
C HIS A 639 25.14 -15.44 52.15
N PRO A 640 25.56 -16.67 51.80
CA PRO A 640 24.87 -17.54 50.84
C PRO A 640 23.37 -17.73 51.12
N ASP A 641 22.96 -17.70 52.38
CA ASP A 641 21.56 -17.85 52.80
C ASP A 641 20.65 -16.70 52.37
N ALA A 642 21.22 -15.53 52.08
CA ALA A 642 20.46 -14.38 51.59
C ALA A 642 19.98 -14.56 50.14
N VAL A 643 20.58 -15.48 49.38
CA VAL A 643 20.23 -15.77 47.98
C VAL A 643 18.88 -16.50 47.91
N PRO A 644 17.96 -16.13 47.00
CA PRO A 644 16.65 -16.76 46.90
C PRO A 644 16.74 -18.27 46.71
N SER A 645 15.81 -19.02 47.32
CA SER A 645 15.81 -20.50 47.35
C SER A 645 15.87 -21.13 45.96
N LEU A 646 15.27 -20.50 44.95
CA LEU A 646 15.31 -20.96 43.57
C LEU A 646 16.75 -21.09 43.02
N PHE A 647 17.62 -20.11 43.32
CA PHE A 647 19.01 -20.11 42.87
C PHE A 647 19.93 -21.00 43.72
N ARG A 648 19.47 -21.45 44.89
CA ARG A 648 20.19 -22.43 45.74
C ARG A 648 20.11 -23.88 45.22
N THR A 649 19.48 -24.09 44.06
CA THR A 649 19.49 -25.37 43.34
C THR A 649 20.82 -25.67 42.64
N VAL A 650 21.70 -24.66 42.50
CA VAL A 650 23.08 -24.80 42.02
C VAL A 650 24.06 -24.49 43.16
N PRO A 651 25.31 -25.00 43.14
CA PRO A 651 26.27 -24.71 44.21
C PRO A 651 26.65 -23.22 44.19
N ILE A 652 26.62 -22.62 45.38
CA ILE A 652 26.98 -21.22 45.62
C ILE A 652 28.23 -21.20 46.49
N PHE A 653 29.31 -20.60 46.00
CA PHE A 653 30.58 -20.53 46.71
C PHE A 653 30.78 -19.19 47.41
N SER A 654 31.38 -19.26 48.58
CA SER A 654 31.72 -18.14 49.46
C SER A 654 33.17 -17.72 49.18
N LEU A 655 33.39 -16.56 48.55
CA LEU A 655 34.72 -16.07 48.17
C LEU A 655 35.24 -15.04 49.19
N PRO A 656 36.48 -15.17 49.69
CA PRO A 656 37.55 -16.05 49.23
C PRO A 656 37.66 -17.41 49.98
N THR A 657 36.84 -17.68 51.00
CA THR A 657 37.03 -18.86 51.87
C THR A 657 36.91 -20.21 51.16
N GLN A 658 36.00 -20.33 50.19
CA GLN A 658 35.73 -21.51 49.36
C GLN A 658 36.28 -21.35 47.92
N LEU A 659 37.26 -20.46 47.73
CA LEU A 659 37.90 -20.26 46.42
C LEU A 659 38.49 -21.55 45.82
N PRO A 660 39.15 -22.46 46.59
CA PRO A 660 39.66 -23.70 46.02
C PRO A 660 38.54 -24.56 45.41
N ASP A 661 37.43 -24.70 46.11
CA ASP A 661 36.27 -25.50 45.68
C ASP A 661 35.57 -24.86 44.46
N PHE A 662 35.51 -23.53 44.44
CA PHE A 662 35.02 -22.77 43.29
C PHE A 662 35.87 -23.00 42.03
N LEU A 663 37.20 -23.00 42.16
CA LEU A 663 38.10 -23.24 41.04
C LEU A 663 38.06 -24.69 40.55
N GLU A 664 37.83 -25.66 41.44
CA GLU A 664 37.62 -27.07 41.09
C GLU A 664 36.30 -27.23 40.31
N ALA A 665 35.22 -26.60 40.77
CA ALA A 665 33.93 -26.61 40.07
C ALA A 665 33.99 -25.98 38.66
N LEU A 666 34.78 -24.92 38.49
CA LEU A 666 35.02 -24.29 37.19
C LEU A 666 35.77 -25.20 36.22
N GLN A 667 36.66 -26.07 36.70
CA GLN A 667 37.43 -27.00 35.85
C GLN A 667 36.62 -28.22 35.39
N GLY A 668 35.59 -28.61 36.15
CA GLY A 668 34.64 -29.67 35.79
C GLY A 668 35.11 -31.09 36.18
N PRO A 669 34.19 -32.07 36.18
CA PRO A 669 34.48 -33.44 36.62
C PRO A 669 35.46 -34.14 35.65
N GLY A 670 36.67 -34.44 36.13
CA GLY A 670 37.69 -35.18 35.37
C GLY A 670 39.02 -34.45 35.13
N ALA A 671 39.21 -33.24 35.68
CA ALA A 671 40.52 -32.58 35.61
C ALA A 671 41.53 -33.24 36.57
N PRO A 672 42.74 -33.63 36.12
CA PRO A 672 43.76 -34.21 36.99
C PRO A 672 44.22 -33.15 38.00
N ARG A 673 44.23 -33.47 39.30
CA ARG A 673 44.68 -32.57 40.38
C ARG A 673 46.14 -32.14 40.16
N PRO A 674 46.44 -30.89 39.77
CA PRO A 674 47.81 -30.45 39.60
C PRO A 674 48.25 -29.71 40.86
N GLY A 675 49.37 -30.12 41.48
CA GLY A 675 49.97 -29.40 42.61
C GLY A 675 50.24 -27.90 42.33
N ARG A 676 50.34 -27.48 41.06
CA ARG A 676 50.44 -26.07 40.61
C ARG A 676 49.18 -25.24 40.84
N LEU A 677 48.01 -25.84 41.08
CA LEU A 677 46.79 -25.08 41.33
C LEU A 677 46.83 -24.37 42.68
N ARG A 678 47.48 -24.98 43.68
CA ARG A 678 47.54 -24.44 45.06
C ARG A 678 48.31 -23.13 45.14
N GLU A 679 49.49 -23.06 44.52
CA GLU A 679 50.30 -21.83 44.44
C GLU A 679 49.56 -20.71 43.70
N ARG A 680 48.88 -21.03 42.58
CA ARG A 680 48.06 -20.04 41.85
C ARG A 680 46.83 -19.62 42.66
N THR A 681 46.20 -20.54 43.39
CA THR A 681 45.04 -20.26 44.25
C THR A 681 45.41 -19.32 45.39
N GLU A 682 46.60 -19.48 45.98
CA GLU A 682 47.11 -18.54 46.99
C GLU A 682 47.30 -17.13 46.41
N HIS A 683 47.89 -16.99 45.22
CA HIS A 683 48.00 -15.71 44.53
C HIS A 683 46.62 -15.10 44.20
N VAL A 684 45.67 -15.91 43.74
CA VAL A 684 44.28 -15.48 43.49
C VAL A 684 43.63 -14.99 44.79
N SER A 685 43.78 -15.76 45.87
CA SER A 685 43.21 -15.42 47.18
C SER A 685 43.78 -14.12 47.73
N GLN A 686 45.09 -13.89 47.60
CA GLN A 686 45.75 -12.66 48.05
C GLN A 686 45.33 -11.44 47.24
N ALA A 687 45.25 -11.57 45.91
CA ALA A 687 44.78 -10.49 45.04
C ALA A 687 43.32 -10.12 45.32
N LEU A 688 42.46 -11.13 45.54
CA LEU A 688 41.05 -10.93 45.85
C LEU A 688 40.85 -10.36 47.26
N GLN A 689 41.61 -10.84 48.25
CA GLN A 689 41.58 -10.33 49.62
C GLN A 689 42.00 -8.85 49.68
N LYS A 690 43.06 -8.47 48.96
CA LYS A 690 43.50 -7.08 48.86
C LYS A 690 42.44 -6.17 48.22
N ALA A 691 41.73 -6.67 47.21
CA ALA A 691 40.63 -5.93 46.60
C ALA A 691 39.42 -5.80 47.54
N LEU A 692 39.08 -6.87 48.28
CA LEU A 692 38.01 -6.87 49.28
C LEU A 692 38.31 -5.94 50.46
N ASP A 693 39.55 -5.92 50.95
CA ASP A 693 39.99 -5.00 52.00
C ASP A 693 39.96 -3.54 51.51
N GLY A 694 40.16 -3.31 50.21
CA GLY A 694 40.01 -1.99 49.58
C GLY A 694 38.57 -1.46 49.54
N CYS A 695 37.57 -2.34 49.59
CA CYS A 695 36.15 -1.96 49.66
C CYS A 695 35.69 -1.60 51.08
N PHE A 696 36.47 -1.95 52.11
CA PHE A 696 36.19 -1.66 53.52
C PHE A 696 37.42 -1.02 54.18
N PRO A 697 37.66 0.29 53.98
CA PRO A 697 38.74 0.96 54.71
C PRO A 697 38.52 0.86 56.22
N LEU A 698 39.60 0.58 56.96
CA LEU A 698 39.62 0.62 58.43
C LEU A 698 39.02 1.94 58.94
N PRO A 699 38.23 1.93 60.03
CA PRO A 699 37.63 3.13 60.57
C PRO A 699 38.74 4.05 61.10
N GLY A 700 39.06 5.11 60.35
CA GLY A 700 40.09 6.07 60.77
C GLY A 700 40.63 7.05 59.72
N VAL A 701 40.30 6.92 58.44
CA VAL A 701 40.76 7.85 57.38
C VAL A 701 39.56 8.37 56.58
N PRO A 702 39.39 9.69 56.39
CA PRO A 702 38.22 10.25 55.73
C PRO A 702 38.31 10.04 54.20
N GLY A 703 37.75 8.93 53.72
CA GLY A 703 37.36 8.72 52.32
C GLY A 703 35.83 8.81 52.15
N PRO A 704 35.32 8.99 50.92
CA PRO A 704 33.90 9.26 50.68
C PRO A 704 33.04 8.11 51.24
N ARG A 705 32.18 8.44 52.19
CA ARG A 705 31.31 7.51 52.91
C ARG A 705 30.34 6.82 51.93
N CYS A 706 30.39 5.49 51.82
CA CYS A 706 29.25 4.71 51.34
C CYS A 706 28.12 4.80 52.38
N ARG A 707 27.18 5.74 52.16
CA ARG A 707 25.90 5.72 52.89
C ARG A 707 25.04 4.61 52.31
N MET A 708 24.84 3.55 53.09
CA MET A 708 23.67 2.69 52.96
C MET A 708 22.50 3.42 53.62
N GLY A 709 21.47 3.78 52.85
CA GLY A 709 20.27 4.42 53.35
C GLY A 709 19.02 3.86 52.65
N PRO A 710 17.93 3.56 53.38
CA PRO A 710 16.70 3.02 52.82
C PRO A 710 15.87 4.15 52.21
N GLY A 711 15.50 4.04 50.93
CA GLY A 711 14.63 5.00 50.27
C GLY A 711 13.15 4.62 50.42
N ALA A 712 12.53 5.09 51.50
CA ALA A 712 11.08 5.25 51.61
C ALA A 712 10.80 6.64 52.22
N GLY A 713 9.94 7.43 51.58
CA GLY A 713 9.52 8.73 52.08
C GLY A 713 9.03 9.65 50.97
N ASP A 714 7.71 9.80 50.93
CA ASP A 714 6.89 10.83 50.27
C ASP A 714 7.57 12.17 50.01
N LEU A 715 7.13 12.85 48.93
CA LEU A 715 6.42 14.14 49.03
C LEU A 715 6.11 14.71 47.64
N THR A 716 4.83 15.07 47.49
CA THR A 716 4.22 16.18 46.72
C THR A 716 4.29 16.19 45.21
#